data_AF-A0A7W2N2N4-F1
#
_entry.id   AF-A0A7W2N2N4-F1
#
_cell.length_a   1.000
_cell.length_b   1.000
_cell.length_c   1.000
_cell.angle_alpha   90.00
_cell.angle_beta   90.00
_cell.angle_gamma   90.00
#
_symmetry.space_group_name_H-M   'P 1'
#
loop_
_entity.id
_entity.type
_entity.pdbx_description
1 polymer ?
#
loop_
_entity_poly.entity_id
_entity_poly.type
_entity_poly.pdbx_seq_one_letter_code
_entity_poly.pdbx_strand_id
1 'polypeptide(L)'
;MNNNNELHDVIDVSRRILKSGDLSISIINQQVYFQGKPLVLPNLSYQLLVDLMMHWPKTRTQDELIQSIWGKVQVQNSTLNQRVKLLRQALKEQGGESKSIALVRGVGYRFAEEVIISQENELVKDNKVREKNTAIEKASKPVNIIKKNGFKILTALVVILGLSSTLLQRTTQTEKAQVKQSLPVDKQRKSITVAPFISSSYANTTDDYLANSFSAEISSSLAEVSGFQVVTYNKSPQPQLISLTNQEMGRKLQVDNILTGKIERIESGFNVDIQLLSTNTNEILWAQNYHVSTSELYFLKFDIAQGIKAHLFPNNIQPVKYRTDPSLVNPKAYDFYLQAMDYQRRNSKRANLNAQTLIKRAYELSPNCLDIISGYAAVINSGISLGEETDSSMTKAISLANKAIDLYPNNFRGYVELANSSLLQQDDKMALKYFKQALLLSPENVAGLIGLAKIQIKSRKFKKVLANIELLKILHPSSTNSLLLSGDVYSALELYAQAQQDYESIIKVEPDNIDAMIGLAKINIKQENFDNAKKYYQSIHEISPDSPQSLYILLELLFFQQHYPQLIKQVELSQYDHKKGIYNTEIGELKTLAQLLVNPVENTYEIAKKISHYQAVMLDDEASVDKFNYLFALLEAVGKTVELENWKSMKSKYIDDGQKNIL
;
A
#
# COMPACT_ATOMS: atom_id res chain seq x y z
N MET A 1 -31.53 -34.11 -26.61
CA MET A 1 -32.13 -33.89 -25.27
C MET A 1 -31.04 -33.23 -24.41
N ASN A 2 -30.70 -31.97 -24.70
CA ASN A 2 -31.20 -30.76 -24.02
C ASN A 2 -31.20 -30.84 -22.49
N ASN A 3 -30.20 -30.22 -21.87
CA ASN A 3 -30.41 -29.02 -21.03
C ASN A 3 -29.05 -28.36 -20.69
N ASN A 4 -28.56 -27.54 -21.62
CA ASN A 4 -27.70 -26.40 -21.34
C ASN A 4 -28.62 -25.18 -21.45
N ASN A 5 -28.82 -24.39 -20.38
CA ASN A 5 -29.14 -22.95 -20.39
C ASN A 5 -29.63 -22.47 -19.00
N GLU A 6 -28.73 -22.25 -18.04
CA GLU A 6 -29.02 -21.42 -16.85
C GLU A 6 -27.80 -20.57 -16.41
N LEU A 7 -27.12 -19.94 -17.38
CA LEU A 7 -25.99 -19.04 -17.09
C LEU A 7 -26.05 -17.69 -17.84
N HIS A 8 -27.23 -17.28 -18.33
CA HIS A 8 -27.37 -16.05 -19.14
C HIS A 8 -28.15 -14.87 -18.53
N ASP A 9 -28.70 -14.94 -17.33
CA ASP A 9 -29.53 -13.82 -16.81
C ASP A 9 -28.82 -12.79 -15.92
N VAL A 10 -27.59 -13.01 -15.47
CA VAL A 10 -26.90 -12.05 -14.57
C VAL A 10 -26.18 -10.93 -15.33
N ILE A 11 -25.86 -11.13 -16.62
CA ILE A 11 -25.07 -10.18 -17.41
C ILE A 11 -25.93 -9.04 -17.97
N ASP A 12 -27.24 -9.22 -18.14
CA ASP A 12 -28.12 -8.25 -18.84
C ASP A 12 -28.70 -7.14 -17.94
N VAL A 13 -28.69 -7.28 -16.61
CA VAL A 13 -29.21 -6.24 -15.70
C VAL A 13 -28.30 -5.02 -15.64
N SER A 14 -26.98 -5.23 -15.74
CA SER A 14 -25.98 -4.18 -15.57
C SER A 14 -26.02 -3.09 -16.66
N ARG A 15 -26.57 -3.37 -17.84
CA ARG A 15 -26.61 -2.44 -19.01
C ARG A 15 -27.95 -1.72 -19.19
N ARG A 16 -28.79 -1.70 -18.15
CA ARG A 16 -30.12 -1.10 -18.19
C ARG A 16 -30.08 0.34 -17.68
N ILE A 17 -30.83 1.21 -18.35
CA ILE A 17 -31.20 2.52 -17.86
C ILE A 17 -32.68 2.46 -17.48
N LEU A 18 -32.98 2.77 -16.22
CA LEU A 18 -34.35 2.91 -15.71
C LEU A 18 -34.75 4.37 -15.83
N LYS A 19 -35.89 4.67 -16.45
CA LYS A 19 -36.41 6.04 -16.55
C LYS A 19 -37.85 6.08 -16.06
N SER A 20 -38.18 7.11 -15.29
CA SER A 20 -39.55 7.41 -14.89
C SER A 20 -39.69 8.91 -14.64
N GLY A 21 -40.48 9.59 -15.48
CA GLY A 21 -40.62 11.05 -15.44
C GLY A 21 -39.27 11.77 -15.49
N ASP A 22 -39.01 12.61 -14.48
CA ASP A 22 -37.77 13.38 -14.31
C ASP A 22 -36.61 12.55 -13.75
N LEU A 23 -36.85 11.31 -13.34
CA LEU A 23 -35.88 10.41 -12.73
C LEU A 23 -35.27 9.47 -13.77
N SER A 24 -33.94 9.34 -13.79
CA SER A 24 -33.27 8.28 -14.53
C SER A 24 -32.11 7.66 -13.75
N ILE A 25 -31.92 6.36 -13.91
CA ILE A 25 -30.88 5.58 -13.22
C ILE A 25 -30.07 4.84 -14.26
N SER A 26 -28.75 5.06 -14.23
CA SER A 26 -27.79 4.22 -14.94
C SER A 26 -27.29 3.13 -14.00
N ILE A 27 -27.74 1.88 -14.20
CA ILE A 27 -27.37 0.76 -13.34
C ILE A 27 -25.86 0.47 -13.45
N ILE A 28 -25.28 0.61 -14.65
CA ILE A 28 -23.84 0.37 -14.87
C ILE A 28 -22.96 1.36 -14.11
N ASN A 29 -23.39 2.63 -14.08
CA ASN A 29 -22.62 3.71 -13.46
C ASN A 29 -23.02 3.95 -11.99
N GLN A 30 -24.04 3.26 -11.49
CA GLN A 30 -24.66 3.48 -10.18
C GLN A 30 -25.01 4.95 -9.93
N GLN A 31 -25.53 5.62 -10.96
CA GLN A 31 -25.86 7.04 -10.91
C GLN A 31 -27.35 7.26 -11.06
N VAL A 32 -27.88 8.13 -10.21
CA VAL A 32 -29.26 8.62 -10.27
C VAL A 32 -29.24 10.06 -10.74
N TYR A 33 -30.14 10.39 -11.65
CA TYR A 33 -30.36 11.74 -12.16
C TYR A 33 -31.80 12.13 -11.88
N PHE A 34 -32.00 13.33 -11.36
CA PHE A 34 -33.32 13.93 -11.17
C PHE A 34 -33.34 15.28 -11.88
N GLN A 35 -34.28 15.47 -12.81
CA GLN A 35 -34.37 16.67 -13.65
C GLN A 35 -33.07 16.96 -14.42
N GLY A 36 -32.42 15.90 -14.92
CA GLY A 36 -31.16 15.99 -15.66
C GLY A 36 -29.93 16.35 -14.81
N LYS A 37 -30.07 16.48 -13.47
CA LYS A 37 -28.95 16.73 -12.56
C LYS A 37 -28.60 15.47 -11.76
N PRO A 38 -27.31 15.19 -11.50
CA PRO A 38 -26.92 14.09 -10.62
C PRO A 38 -27.56 14.23 -9.23
N LEU A 39 -28.25 13.19 -8.77
CA LEU A 39 -28.81 13.07 -7.43
C LEU A 39 -27.96 12.06 -6.65
N VAL A 40 -27.24 12.55 -5.64
CA VAL A 40 -26.43 11.71 -4.77
C VAL A 40 -27.32 11.05 -3.73
N LEU A 41 -27.37 9.72 -3.74
CA LEU A 41 -28.12 8.92 -2.76
C LEU A 41 -27.15 8.05 -1.96
N PRO A 42 -27.35 7.91 -0.63
CA PRO A 42 -26.69 6.85 0.14
C PRO A 42 -26.95 5.47 -0.48
N ASN A 43 -26.01 4.54 -0.40
CA ASN A 43 -26.10 3.25 -1.10
C ASN A 43 -27.39 2.46 -0.80
N LEU A 44 -27.82 2.39 0.46
CA LEU A 44 -29.08 1.71 0.81
C LEU A 44 -30.32 2.40 0.23
N SER A 45 -30.27 3.73 0.07
CA SER A 45 -31.34 4.48 -0.59
C SER A 45 -31.33 4.27 -2.10
N TYR A 46 -30.14 4.14 -2.71
CA TYR A 46 -29.97 3.76 -4.12
C TYR A 46 -30.51 2.34 -4.37
N GLN A 47 -30.13 1.36 -3.55
CA GLN A 47 -30.60 -0.02 -3.67
C GLN A 47 -32.12 -0.12 -3.52
N LEU A 48 -32.71 0.59 -2.54
CA LEU A 48 -34.17 0.67 -2.38
C LEU A 48 -34.84 1.22 -3.65
N LEU A 49 -34.31 2.31 -4.21
CA LEU A 49 -34.86 2.94 -5.40
C LEU A 49 -34.78 2.02 -6.63
N VAL A 50 -33.63 1.37 -6.84
CA VAL A 50 -33.43 0.42 -7.94
C VAL A 50 -34.34 -0.79 -7.80
N ASP A 51 -34.45 -1.39 -6.60
CA ASP A 51 -35.30 -2.56 -6.38
C ASP A 51 -36.78 -2.23 -6.68
N LEU A 52 -37.28 -1.08 -6.20
CA LEU A 52 -38.64 -0.64 -6.46
C LEU A 52 -38.89 -0.38 -7.97
N MET A 53 -37.96 0.27 -8.66
CA MET A 53 -38.11 0.57 -10.09
C MET A 53 -37.98 -0.68 -10.98
N MET A 54 -37.06 -1.59 -10.66
CA MET A 54 -36.87 -2.84 -11.39
C MET A 54 -38.08 -3.79 -11.32
N HIS A 55 -38.82 -3.73 -10.22
CA HIS A 55 -40.00 -4.58 -10.00
C HIS A 55 -41.32 -3.90 -10.35
N TRP A 56 -41.30 -2.68 -10.89
CA TRP A 56 -42.52 -1.99 -11.33
C TRP A 56 -43.32 -2.85 -12.35
N PRO A 57 -44.67 -2.91 -12.27
CA PRO A 57 -45.57 -2.23 -11.34
C PRO A 57 -45.89 -3.01 -10.04
N LYS A 58 -45.12 -4.07 -9.73
CA LYS A 58 -45.40 -4.95 -8.58
C LYS A 58 -45.12 -4.25 -7.25
N THR A 59 -45.89 -4.63 -6.23
CA THR A 59 -45.63 -4.24 -4.84
C THR A 59 -44.65 -5.23 -4.22
N ARG A 60 -43.63 -4.70 -3.56
CA ARG A 60 -42.62 -5.46 -2.82
C ARG A 60 -43.00 -5.48 -1.35
N THR A 61 -42.97 -6.65 -0.74
CA THR A 61 -43.28 -6.77 0.70
C THR A 61 -42.18 -6.13 1.54
N GLN A 62 -42.48 -5.80 2.80
CA GLN A 62 -41.46 -5.25 3.70
C GLN A 62 -40.29 -6.23 3.91
N ASP A 63 -40.58 -7.52 4.04
CA ASP A 63 -39.57 -8.57 4.20
C ASP A 63 -38.72 -8.74 2.92
N GLU A 64 -39.34 -8.70 1.74
CA GLU A 64 -38.61 -8.76 0.46
C GLU A 64 -37.67 -7.57 0.28
N LEU A 65 -38.13 -6.36 0.62
CA LEU A 65 -37.31 -5.16 0.57
C LEU A 65 -36.18 -5.23 1.60
N ILE A 66 -36.48 -5.69 2.81
CA ILE A 66 -35.48 -5.87 3.86
C ILE A 66 -34.41 -6.86 3.41
N GLN A 67 -34.81 -8.00 2.85
CA GLN A 67 -33.90 -9.02 2.35
C GLN A 67 -33.10 -8.53 1.13
N SER A 68 -33.71 -7.78 0.22
CA SER A 68 -33.03 -7.27 -0.98
C SER A 68 -31.98 -6.19 -0.65
N ILE A 69 -32.29 -5.30 0.29
CA ILE A 69 -31.46 -4.12 0.60
C ILE A 69 -30.45 -4.41 1.72
N TRP A 70 -30.84 -5.19 2.74
CA TRP A 70 -30.00 -5.50 3.91
C TRP A 70 -29.51 -6.95 3.94
N GLY A 71 -29.93 -7.79 2.98
CA GLY A 71 -29.44 -9.17 2.86
C GLY A 71 -29.77 -10.02 4.10
N LYS A 72 -28.71 -10.54 4.74
CA LYS A 72 -28.82 -11.36 5.97
C LYS A 72 -28.87 -10.53 7.26
N VAL A 73 -28.76 -9.20 7.17
CA VAL A 73 -28.81 -8.31 8.34
C VAL A 73 -30.26 -8.17 8.79
N GLN A 74 -30.56 -8.60 10.02
CA GLN A 74 -31.89 -8.40 10.60
C GLN A 74 -32.08 -6.92 10.95
N VAL A 75 -33.03 -6.28 10.27
CA VAL A 75 -33.45 -4.91 10.56
C VAL A 75 -34.95 -4.87 10.83
N GLN A 76 -35.37 -3.93 11.67
CA GLN A 76 -36.79 -3.73 11.97
C GLN A 76 -37.50 -2.99 10.83
N ASN A 77 -38.81 -3.16 10.71
CA ASN A 77 -39.64 -2.44 9.73
C ASN A 77 -39.57 -0.91 9.88
N SER A 78 -39.27 -0.41 11.09
CA SER A 78 -38.99 1.01 11.35
C SER A 78 -37.79 1.52 10.54
N THR A 79 -36.76 0.70 10.33
CA THR A 79 -35.57 1.02 9.52
C THR A 79 -35.93 1.18 8.04
N LEU A 80 -36.75 0.26 7.50
CA LEU A 80 -37.26 0.38 6.13
C LEU A 80 -38.12 1.63 5.97
N ASN A 81 -39.00 1.93 6.94
CA ASN A 81 -39.86 3.11 6.90
C ASN A 81 -39.03 4.41 6.92
N GLN A 82 -37.99 4.48 7.76
CA GLN A 82 -37.07 5.63 7.79
C GLN A 82 -36.30 5.76 6.47
N ARG A 83 -35.87 4.64 5.87
CA ARG A 83 -35.18 4.65 4.58
C ARG A 83 -36.08 5.16 3.45
N VAL A 84 -37.34 4.72 3.41
CA VAL A 84 -38.35 5.24 2.47
C VAL A 84 -38.57 6.74 2.68
N LYS A 85 -38.65 7.20 3.93
CA LYS A 85 -38.77 8.64 4.25
C LYS A 85 -37.58 9.45 3.71
N LEU A 86 -36.35 9.00 3.95
CA LEU A 86 -35.13 9.67 3.45
C LEU A 86 -35.09 9.69 1.92
N LEU A 87 -35.49 8.60 1.27
CA LEU A 87 -35.52 8.51 -0.19
C LEU A 87 -36.54 9.49 -0.78
N ARG A 88 -37.74 9.61 -0.21
CA ARG A 88 -38.75 10.61 -0.61
C ARG A 88 -38.25 12.05 -0.42
N GLN A 89 -37.53 12.32 0.67
CA GLN A 89 -36.90 13.63 0.90
C GLN A 89 -35.85 13.95 -0.16
N ALA A 90 -35.02 12.98 -0.54
CA ALA A 90 -34.02 13.17 -1.59
C ALA A 90 -34.65 13.43 -2.97
N LEU A 91 -35.81 12.83 -3.24
CA LEU A 91 -36.63 13.09 -4.43
C LEU A 91 -37.44 14.39 -4.36
N LYS A 92 -37.23 15.22 -3.33
CA LYS A 92 -37.92 16.51 -3.11
C LYS A 92 -39.44 16.41 -3.03
N GLU A 93 -39.97 15.30 -2.53
CA GLU A 93 -41.41 15.14 -2.32
C GLU A 93 -41.85 15.76 -1.00
N GLN A 94 -42.83 16.68 -1.03
CA GLN A 94 -43.48 17.24 0.16
C GLN A 94 -45.01 17.04 0.11
N GLY A 95 -45.61 16.56 1.21
CA GLY A 95 -47.05 16.31 1.33
C GLY A 95 -47.44 14.82 1.32
N GLY A 96 -48.58 14.51 1.94
CA GLY A 96 -48.96 13.17 2.45
C GLY A 96 -49.20 12.03 1.45
N GLU A 97 -49.03 12.24 0.15
CA GLU A 97 -49.00 11.16 -0.85
C GLU A 97 -47.75 11.31 -1.73
N SER A 98 -46.88 10.30 -1.68
CA SER A 98 -45.60 10.26 -2.42
C SER A 98 -45.87 9.95 -3.89
N LYS A 99 -45.34 10.79 -4.79
CA LYS A 99 -45.54 10.67 -6.24
C LYS A 99 -44.78 9.49 -6.83
N SER A 100 -43.61 9.15 -6.29
CA SER A 100 -42.73 8.12 -6.82
C SER A 100 -42.78 6.80 -6.03
N ILE A 101 -43.03 6.81 -4.70
CA ILE A 101 -43.00 5.59 -3.88
C ILE A 101 -44.31 5.46 -3.10
N ALA A 102 -45.22 4.60 -3.55
CA ALA A 102 -46.51 4.39 -2.90
C ALA A 102 -46.43 3.33 -1.78
N LEU A 103 -47.09 3.61 -0.65
CA LEU A 103 -47.35 2.63 0.40
C LEU A 103 -48.62 1.83 0.06
N VAL A 104 -48.52 0.51 0.04
CA VAL A 104 -49.66 -0.40 -0.08
C VAL A 104 -49.94 -0.99 1.30
N ARG A 105 -51.01 -0.51 1.95
CA ARG A 105 -51.34 -0.87 3.35
C ARG A 105 -51.41 -2.39 3.51
N GLY A 106 -50.70 -2.90 4.53
CA GLY A 106 -50.66 -4.33 4.86
C GLY A 106 -49.78 -5.20 3.95
N VAL A 107 -49.10 -4.61 2.95
CA VAL A 107 -48.28 -5.37 1.99
C VAL A 107 -46.84 -4.84 1.97
N GLY A 108 -46.63 -3.56 1.63
CA GLY A 108 -45.29 -2.99 1.51
C GLY A 108 -45.25 -1.76 0.61
N TYR A 109 -44.22 -1.64 -0.23
CA TYR A 109 -43.99 -0.45 -1.07
C TYR A 109 -43.92 -0.82 -2.55
N ARG A 110 -44.32 0.12 -3.42
CA ARG A 110 -44.16 0.02 -4.88
C ARG A 110 -43.68 1.34 -5.45
N PHE A 111 -43.00 1.28 -6.60
CA PHE A 111 -42.79 2.47 -7.40
C PHE A 111 -44.12 2.86 -8.09
N ALA A 112 -44.50 4.13 -8.02
CA ALA A 112 -45.84 4.59 -8.37
C ALA A 112 -45.98 5.06 -9.84
N GLU A 113 -44.91 5.56 -10.44
CA GLU A 113 -44.87 6.04 -11.82
C GLU A 113 -44.37 4.95 -12.78
N GLU A 114 -44.70 5.06 -14.07
CA GLU A 114 -44.27 4.11 -15.09
C GLU A 114 -42.75 4.07 -15.24
N VAL A 115 -42.16 2.87 -15.20
CA VAL A 115 -40.71 2.67 -15.36
C VAL A 115 -40.41 2.09 -16.73
N ILE A 116 -39.70 2.88 -17.54
CA ILE A 116 -39.18 2.46 -18.84
C ILE A 116 -37.77 1.90 -18.65
N ILE A 117 -37.58 0.65 -19.06
CA ILE A 117 -36.28 -0.03 -19.02
C ILE A 117 -35.71 -0.04 -20.44
N SER A 118 -34.57 0.61 -20.63
CA SER A 118 -33.88 0.67 -21.93
C SER A 118 -32.47 0.08 -21.84
N GLN A 119 -31.99 -0.56 -22.91
CA GLN A 119 -30.59 -1.00 -23.03
C GLN A 119 -29.74 0.16 -23.56
N GLU A 120 -28.55 0.36 -22.99
CA GLU A 120 -27.67 1.51 -23.26
C GLU A 120 -27.16 1.62 -24.73
N ASN A 121 -27.40 0.60 -25.58
CA ASN A 121 -26.93 0.53 -26.96
C ASN A 121 -27.78 1.27 -28.02
N GLU A 122 -28.90 1.91 -27.67
CA GLU A 122 -29.74 2.63 -28.67
C GLU A 122 -29.55 4.15 -28.74
N LEU A 123 -28.77 4.78 -27.85
CA LEU A 123 -28.54 6.23 -27.86
C LEU A 123 -27.34 6.69 -28.73
N VAL A 124 -26.57 5.76 -29.32
CA VAL A 124 -25.38 6.09 -30.12
C VAL A 124 -25.70 6.38 -31.60
N LYS A 125 -26.91 6.10 -32.07
CA LYS A 125 -27.27 6.33 -33.50
C LYS A 125 -27.74 7.74 -33.80
N ASP A 126 -28.30 8.48 -32.85
CA ASP A 126 -28.93 9.78 -33.14
C ASP A 126 -27.95 10.97 -33.05
N ASN A 127 -26.92 10.88 -32.19
CA ASN A 127 -25.93 11.96 -32.05
C ASN A 127 -24.89 12.02 -33.19
N LYS A 128 -24.73 10.96 -34.00
CA LYS A 128 -23.79 10.96 -35.14
C LYS A 128 -24.36 11.60 -36.42
N VAL A 129 -25.68 11.80 -36.51
CA VAL A 129 -26.31 12.41 -37.68
C VAL A 129 -26.33 13.94 -37.59
N ARG A 130 -26.28 14.51 -36.37
CA ARG A 130 -26.41 15.96 -36.16
C ARG A 130 -25.09 16.74 -36.22
N GLU A 131 -23.95 16.12 -35.89
CA GLU A 131 -22.63 16.78 -35.92
C GLU A 131 -21.97 16.80 -37.31
N LYS A 132 -22.45 16.02 -38.27
CA LYS A 132 -21.84 15.96 -39.61
C LYS A 132 -22.32 17.06 -40.58
N ASN A 133 -23.35 17.82 -40.23
CA ASN A 133 -23.99 18.79 -41.13
C ASN A 133 -23.71 20.27 -40.79
N THR A 134 -22.82 20.58 -39.84
CA THR A 134 -22.53 21.99 -39.45
C THR A 134 -21.08 22.42 -39.61
N ALA A 135 -20.19 21.56 -40.13
CA ALA A 135 -18.76 21.85 -40.22
C ALA A 135 -18.17 21.67 -41.62
N ILE A 136 -18.89 22.04 -42.69
CA ILE A 136 -18.29 22.27 -44.02
C ILE A 136 -19.03 23.42 -44.72
N GLU A 137 -18.83 24.65 -44.24
CA GLU A 137 -19.05 25.83 -45.08
C GLU A 137 -18.24 27.00 -44.54
N LYS A 138 -16.95 27.03 -44.89
CA LYS A 138 -16.22 28.25 -45.27
C LYS A 138 -14.74 27.96 -45.51
N ALA A 139 -14.25 28.64 -46.55
CA ALA A 139 -12.88 28.88 -46.94
C ALA A 139 -12.22 27.93 -47.97
N SER A 140 -12.03 28.55 -49.14
CA SER A 140 -10.90 28.43 -50.10
C SER A 140 -10.87 27.31 -51.16
N LYS A 141 -11.25 27.71 -52.38
CA LYS A 141 -10.68 27.27 -53.67
C LYS A 141 -9.31 27.99 -53.91
N PRO A 142 -8.58 27.74 -55.02
CA PRO A 142 -8.14 26.43 -55.57
C PRO A 142 -6.68 26.48 -56.09
N VAL A 143 -5.96 25.36 -56.20
CA VAL A 143 -5.01 25.14 -57.32
C VAL A 143 -4.92 23.63 -57.62
N ASN A 144 -5.03 23.30 -58.91
CA ASN A 144 -5.04 21.98 -59.55
C ASN A 144 -3.64 21.35 -59.70
N ILE A 145 -3.62 20.14 -60.31
CA ILE A 145 -2.54 19.47 -61.08
C ILE A 145 -1.68 18.53 -60.17
N ILE A 146 -1.52 17.21 -60.35
CA ILE A 146 -1.74 16.22 -61.42
C ILE A 146 -1.99 14.82 -60.82
N LYS A 147 -2.70 13.98 -61.58
CA LYS A 147 -2.95 12.54 -61.35
C LYS A 147 -1.79 11.64 -61.81
N LYS A 148 -1.70 10.49 -61.14
CA LYS A 148 -1.65 9.09 -61.68
C LYS A 148 -0.32 8.33 -61.79
N ASN A 149 -0.48 7.04 -61.40
CA ASN A 149 0.19 5.79 -61.81
C ASN A 149 1.55 5.51 -61.15
N GLY A 150 1.88 4.33 -60.61
CA GLY A 150 1.31 2.98 -60.75
C GLY A 150 2.33 2.05 -61.43
N PHE A 151 2.51 0.83 -60.86
CA PHE A 151 3.26 -0.36 -61.38
C PHE A 151 4.80 -0.34 -61.16
N LYS A 152 5.53 -1.37 -60.68
CA LYS A 152 5.49 -2.88 -60.66
C LYS A 152 6.23 -3.40 -59.41
N ILE A 153 5.82 -4.44 -58.68
CA ILE A 153 5.87 -5.90 -58.92
C ILE A 153 7.29 -6.50 -59.08
N LEU A 154 7.57 -7.50 -58.21
CA LEU A 154 8.56 -8.61 -58.25
C LEU A 154 10.06 -8.26 -58.25
N THR A 155 10.81 -8.50 -57.17
CA THR A 155 11.36 -9.75 -56.60
C THR A 155 12.72 -10.17 -57.15
N ALA A 156 13.57 -10.56 -56.19
CA ALA A 156 14.53 -11.65 -56.23
C ALA A 156 15.87 -11.39 -56.93
N LEU A 157 16.88 -10.96 -56.15
CA LEU A 157 18.25 -11.52 -56.21
C LEU A 157 19.21 -10.97 -55.12
N VAL A 158 18.77 -10.82 -53.86
CA VAL A 158 19.69 -10.50 -52.72
C VAL A 158 19.42 -11.39 -51.48
N VAL A 159 18.57 -12.41 -51.60
CA VAL A 159 18.02 -13.16 -50.47
C VAL A 159 19.03 -14.11 -49.79
N ILE A 160 20.19 -14.41 -50.36
CA ILE A 160 21.06 -15.48 -49.78
C ILE A 160 22.29 -14.94 -49.01
N LEU A 161 22.60 -13.63 -49.08
CA LEU A 161 23.70 -13.04 -48.28
C LEU A 161 23.25 -11.95 -47.29
N GLY A 162 21.98 -11.53 -47.33
CA GLY A 162 21.38 -10.56 -46.38
C GLY A 162 20.63 -11.17 -45.18
N LEU A 163 20.52 -12.50 -45.12
CA LEU A 163 19.75 -13.21 -44.08
C LEU A 163 20.58 -13.69 -42.87
N SER A 164 21.93 -13.57 -42.88
CA SER A 164 22.75 -13.91 -41.71
C SER A 164 23.06 -12.72 -40.78
N SER A 165 22.98 -11.47 -41.27
CA SER A 165 23.18 -10.27 -40.44
C SER A 165 21.90 -9.71 -39.82
N THR A 166 20.72 -10.07 -40.35
CA THR A 166 19.41 -9.62 -39.87
C THR A 166 18.76 -10.56 -38.85
N LEU A 167 19.31 -11.77 -38.65
CA LEU A 167 18.87 -12.70 -37.60
C LEU A 167 19.63 -12.55 -36.26
N LEU A 168 20.80 -11.92 -36.23
CA LEU A 168 21.48 -11.54 -34.97
C LEU A 168 21.08 -10.16 -34.42
N GLN A 169 20.49 -9.28 -35.24
CA GLN A 169 19.94 -7.99 -34.76
C GLN A 169 18.47 -8.09 -34.32
N ARG A 170 17.77 -9.19 -34.65
CA ARG A 170 16.37 -9.39 -34.22
C ARG A 170 16.21 -10.09 -32.86
N THR A 171 17.23 -10.75 -32.33
CA THR A 171 17.21 -11.33 -30.97
C THR A 171 17.62 -10.34 -29.89
N THR A 172 18.22 -9.19 -30.24
CA THR A 172 18.58 -8.13 -29.29
C THR A 172 17.55 -7.00 -29.21
N GLN A 173 16.53 -7.01 -30.08
CA GLN A 173 15.43 -6.03 -30.07
C GLN A 173 14.14 -6.55 -29.41
N THR A 174 13.97 -7.87 -29.25
CA THR A 174 12.83 -8.45 -28.51
C THR A 174 12.97 -8.39 -26.99
N GLU A 175 14.18 -8.23 -26.44
CA GLU A 175 14.36 -7.93 -25.00
C GLU A 175 14.25 -6.43 -24.65
N LYS A 176 14.42 -5.54 -25.63
CA LYS A 176 14.29 -4.08 -25.42
C LYS A 176 12.85 -3.56 -25.56
N ALA A 177 11.89 -4.41 -25.95
CA ALA A 177 10.49 -4.03 -26.13
C ALA A 177 9.58 -4.32 -24.92
N GLN A 178 10.11 -4.85 -23.80
CA GLN A 178 9.32 -5.15 -22.60
C GLN A 178 9.57 -4.22 -21.40
N VAL A 179 10.36 -3.17 -21.55
CA VAL A 179 10.49 -2.11 -20.52
C VAL A 179 10.29 -0.74 -21.16
N LYS A 180 9.06 -0.50 -21.62
CA LYS A 180 8.51 0.84 -21.83
C LYS A 180 7.02 0.83 -21.52
N GLN A 181 6.65 0.29 -20.35
CA GLN A 181 5.50 0.86 -19.65
C GLN A 181 5.93 2.25 -19.19
N SER A 182 5.76 3.23 -20.06
CA SER A 182 5.71 4.62 -19.63
C SER A 182 4.47 4.73 -18.76
N LEU A 183 4.68 4.80 -17.45
CA LEU A 183 3.66 5.33 -16.55
C LEU A 183 3.32 6.74 -17.07
N PRO A 184 2.05 7.07 -17.34
CA PRO A 184 1.66 8.43 -17.64
C PRO A 184 1.75 9.23 -16.34
N VAL A 185 2.97 9.63 -15.97
CA VAL A 185 3.24 10.56 -14.88
C VAL A 185 3.15 11.97 -15.45
N ASP A 186 1.92 12.42 -15.69
CA ASP A 186 1.45 13.77 -15.38
C ASP A 186 -0.06 13.86 -15.64
N LYS A 187 -0.86 13.19 -14.80
CA LYS A 187 -2.20 13.66 -14.50
C LYS A 187 -2.06 14.36 -13.16
N GLN A 188 -2.31 15.67 -13.10
CA GLN A 188 -2.30 16.50 -11.88
C GLN A 188 -2.82 15.71 -10.67
N ARG A 189 -1.89 15.15 -9.89
CA ARG A 189 -2.23 14.49 -8.63
C ARG A 189 -2.58 15.56 -7.62
N LYS A 190 -3.45 15.22 -6.67
CA LYS A 190 -3.72 16.09 -5.53
C LYS A 190 -2.96 15.54 -4.34
N SER A 191 -1.98 16.30 -3.88
CA SER A 191 -1.24 15.99 -2.67
C SER A 191 -2.15 16.20 -1.46
N ILE A 192 -2.22 15.19 -0.60
CA ILE A 192 -3.10 15.20 0.57
C ILE A 192 -2.42 14.52 1.74
N THR A 193 -2.57 15.08 2.94
CA THR A 193 -2.21 14.41 4.19
C THR A 193 -3.43 14.29 5.09
N VAL A 194 -3.47 13.26 5.93
CA VAL A 194 -4.50 13.10 6.97
C VAL A 194 -3.83 13.37 8.31
N ALA A 195 -4.20 14.48 8.93
CA ALA A 195 -3.74 14.80 10.28
C ALA A 195 -4.27 13.76 11.27
N PRO A 196 -3.55 13.47 12.38
CA PRO A 196 -4.10 12.69 13.47
C PRO A 196 -5.42 13.33 13.91
N PHE A 197 -6.49 12.53 13.95
CA PHE A 197 -7.76 13.04 14.45
C PHE A 197 -7.66 13.25 15.96
N ILE A 198 -8.53 14.11 16.48
CA ILE A 198 -8.64 14.33 17.92
C ILE A 198 -9.87 13.63 18.48
N SER A 199 -9.74 13.15 19.72
CA SER A 199 -10.87 12.72 20.57
C SER A 199 -11.31 13.89 21.45
N SER A 200 -12.60 13.97 21.79
CA SER A 200 -13.15 15.06 22.60
C SER A 200 -12.87 14.96 24.10
N SER A 201 -12.38 13.82 24.57
CA SER A 201 -12.13 13.61 25.98
C SER A 201 -10.66 13.78 26.33
N TYR A 202 -10.25 15.03 26.58
CA TYR A 202 -8.96 15.31 27.24
C TYR A 202 -8.84 14.63 28.63
N ALA A 203 -9.98 14.17 29.20
CA ALA A 203 -10.05 13.52 30.51
C ALA A 203 -10.02 11.98 30.45
N ASN A 204 -10.20 11.36 29.29
CA ASN A 204 -10.28 9.90 29.15
C ASN A 204 -9.47 9.44 27.94
N THR A 205 -8.20 9.11 28.17
CA THR A 205 -7.21 8.66 27.15
C THR A 205 -7.54 7.31 26.52
N THR A 206 -8.69 6.72 26.87
CA THR A 206 -9.09 5.38 26.43
C THR A 206 -9.42 5.32 24.94
N ASP A 207 -9.81 6.43 24.31
CA ASP A 207 -10.21 6.50 22.90
C ASP A 207 -9.17 7.18 21.99
N ASP A 208 -7.96 7.50 22.48
CA ASP A 208 -6.91 8.09 21.62
C ASP A 208 -6.53 7.15 20.46
N TYR A 209 -6.56 5.83 20.72
CA TYR A 209 -6.34 4.83 19.67
C TYR A 209 -7.39 4.94 18.55
N LEU A 210 -8.64 5.31 18.88
CA LEU A 210 -9.74 5.37 17.93
C LEU A 210 -9.47 6.47 16.91
N ALA A 211 -9.14 7.68 17.40
CA ALA A 211 -8.83 8.81 16.54
C ALA A 211 -7.60 8.51 15.66
N ASN A 212 -6.54 7.96 16.25
CA ASN A 212 -5.27 7.68 15.56
C ASN A 212 -5.40 6.57 14.51
N SER A 213 -6.03 5.46 14.88
CA SER A 213 -6.20 4.35 13.94
C SER A 213 -7.22 4.68 12.85
N PHE A 214 -8.28 5.43 13.17
CA PHE A 214 -9.27 5.81 12.16
C PHE A 214 -8.69 6.80 11.14
N SER A 215 -7.91 7.80 11.57
CA SER A 215 -7.21 8.70 10.65
C SER A 215 -6.21 7.95 9.75
N ALA A 216 -5.48 6.97 10.31
CA ALA A 216 -4.59 6.11 9.53
C ALA A 216 -5.34 5.25 8.51
N GLU A 217 -6.52 4.73 8.86
CA GLU A 217 -7.38 3.96 7.95
C GLU A 217 -7.94 4.81 6.81
N ILE A 218 -8.31 6.08 7.06
CA ILE A 218 -8.68 7.01 6.00
C ILE A 218 -7.49 7.29 5.07
N SER A 219 -6.31 7.54 5.63
CA SER A 219 -5.09 7.73 4.86
C SER A 219 -4.79 6.53 3.96
N SER A 220 -4.94 5.31 4.49
CA SER A 220 -4.80 4.07 3.72
C SER A 220 -5.84 3.98 2.59
N SER A 221 -7.09 4.34 2.85
CA SER A 221 -8.18 4.34 1.85
C SER A 221 -7.92 5.35 0.73
N LEU A 222 -7.45 6.55 1.05
CA LEU A 222 -7.06 7.55 0.06
C LEU A 222 -5.87 7.09 -0.80
N ALA A 223 -4.91 6.37 -0.20
CA ALA A 223 -3.71 5.90 -0.91
C ALA A 223 -4.03 4.81 -1.95
N GLU A 224 -5.16 4.11 -1.81
CA GLU A 224 -5.64 3.14 -2.80
C GLU A 224 -6.47 3.78 -3.92
N VAL A 225 -6.77 5.07 -3.84
CA VAL A 225 -7.55 5.80 -4.84
C VAL A 225 -6.61 6.52 -5.82
N SER A 226 -6.64 6.10 -7.08
CA SER A 226 -5.85 6.74 -8.14
C SER A 226 -6.13 8.24 -8.24
N GLY A 227 -5.06 9.03 -8.33
CA GLY A 227 -5.12 10.49 -8.43
C GLY A 227 -4.68 11.21 -7.16
N PHE A 228 -4.71 10.55 -6.01
CA PHE A 228 -4.11 11.10 -4.80
C PHE A 228 -2.62 10.80 -4.71
N GLN A 229 -1.93 11.72 -4.04
CA GLN A 229 -0.56 11.58 -3.60
C GLN A 229 -0.61 11.74 -2.08
N VAL A 230 -0.77 10.62 -1.38
CA VAL A 230 -1.09 10.63 0.05
C VAL A 230 0.17 10.68 0.88
N VAL A 231 0.49 11.84 1.43
CA VAL A 231 1.62 11.94 2.35
C VAL A 231 1.21 11.48 3.74
N THR A 232 1.83 10.39 4.21
CA THR A 232 1.66 9.89 5.57
C THR A 232 2.71 10.46 6.50
N TYR A 233 2.29 10.87 7.68
CA TYR A 233 3.19 11.22 8.77
C TYR A 233 3.39 9.99 9.67
N ASN A 234 4.49 9.26 9.50
CA ASN A 234 4.79 8.09 10.30
C ASN A 234 5.91 8.48 11.28
N LYS A 235 5.72 8.32 12.59
CA LYS A 235 6.76 8.41 13.63
C LYS A 235 7.17 9.82 14.12
N SER A 236 6.24 10.61 14.66
CA SER A 236 6.61 11.56 15.74
C SER A 236 5.61 11.50 16.87
N PRO A 237 6.07 11.81 18.11
CA PRO A 237 5.17 11.92 19.24
C PRO A 237 4.11 13.00 18.96
N GLN A 238 2.84 12.60 19.08
CA GLN A 238 1.65 13.44 18.84
C GLN A 238 1.71 14.88 19.39
N PRO A 239 2.31 15.17 20.57
CA PRO A 239 2.33 16.52 21.11
C PRO A 239 2.99 17.55 20.18
N GLN A 240 4.02 17.15 19.42
CA GLN A 240 4.70 18.05 18.48
C GLN A 240 3.91 18.28 17.19
N LEU A 241 3.01 17.34 16.85
CA LEU A 241 2.13 17.43 15.68
C LEU A 241 0.90 18.29 15.97
N ILE A 242 0.32 18.11 17.15
CA ILE A 242 -0.87 18.83 17.60
C ILE A 242 -0.56 20.33 17.77
N SER A 243 0.70 20.71 17.96
CA SER A 243 1.11 22.12 18.06
C SER A 243 1.31 22.82 16.71
N LEU A 244 1.39 22.09 15.60
CA LEU A 244 1.56 22.71 14.28
C LEU A 244 0.22 23.19 13.73
N THR A 245 0.20 24.39 13.18
CA THR A 245 -0.92 24.86 12.37
C THR A 245 -1.02 24.06 11.06
N ASN A 246 -2.21 24.03 10.46
CA ASN A 246 -2.43 23.37 9.17
C ASN A 246 -1.48 23.87 8.06
N GLN A 247 -1.16 25.17 8.07
CA GLN A 247 -0.24 25.78 7.11
C GLN A 247 1.21 25.33 7.34
N GLU A 248 1.65 25.23 8.60
CA GLU A 248 2.98 24.72 8.94
C GLU A 248 3.14 23.26 8.57
N MET A 249 2.12 22.43 8.86
CA MET A 249 2.09 21.04 8.41
C MET A 249 2.16 20.94 6.89
N GLY A 250 1.38 21.74 6.17
CA GLY A 250 1.38 21.77 4.71
C GLY A 250 2.73 22.16 4.10
N ARG A 251 3.40 23.17 4.67
CA ARG A 251 4.75 23.58 4.26
C ARG A 251 5.78 22.50 4.57
N LYS A 252 5.76 21.92 5.78
CA LYS A 252 6.71 20.89 6.21
C LYS A 252 6.58 19.62 5.37
N LEU A 253 5.36 19.24 5.03
CA LEU A 253 5.05 18.04 4.26
C LEU A 253 4.93 18.28 2.75
N GLN A 254 5.05 19.53 2.28
CA GLN A 254 4.90 19.90 0.87
C GLN A 254 3.61 19.32 0.26
N VAL A 255 2.48 19.49 0.97
CA VAL A 255 1.16 19.05 0.53
C VAL A 255 0.23 20.23 0.35
N ASP A 256 -0.65 20.15 -0.64
CA ASP A 256 -1.64 21.17 -1.01
C ASP A 256 -2.92 21.09 -0.17
N ASN A 257 -3.23 19.90 0.33
CA ASN A 257 -4.46 19.62 1.05
C ASN A 257 -4.17 18.87 2.36
N ILE A 258 -4.93 19.20 3.40
CA ILE A 258 -4.89 18.52 4.69
C ILE A 258 -6.30 18.15 5.12
N LEU A 259 -6.48 16.88 5.49
CA LEU A 259 -7.69 16.37 6.10
C LEU A 259 -7.53 16.38 7.61
N THR A 260 -8.34 17.17 8.30
CA THR A 260 -8.44 17.19 9.76
C THR A 260 -9.78 16.62 10.17
N GLY A 261 -9.85 16.11 11.40
CA GLY A 261 -11.11 15.57 11.91
C GLY A 261 -11.12 15.29 13.38
N LYS A 262 -12.33 15.08 13.87
CA LYS A 262 -12.65 14.76 15.25
C LYS A 262 -13.60 13.57 15.24
N ILE A 263 -13.33 12.59 16.10
CA ILE A 263 -14.20 11.43 16.28
C ILE A 263 -14.60 11.33 17.75
N GLU A 264 -15.90 11.22 18.00
CA GLU A 264 -16.45 11.07 19.34
C GLU A 264 -17.35 9.84 19.39
N ARG A 265 -17.19 9.02 20.42
CA ARG A 265 -18.11 7.93 20.72
C ARG A 265 -19.35 8.50 21.42
N ILE A 266 -20.53 8.16 20.92
CA ILE A 266 -21.83 8.51 21.50
C ILE A 266 -22.62 7.24 21.84
N GLU A 267 -23.73 7.35 22.56
CA GLU A 267 -24.50 6.19 23.04
C GLU A 267 -24.87 5.18 21.93
N SER A 268 -25.18 5.67 20.73
CA SER A 268 -25.66 4.86 19.60
C SER A 268 -24.66 4.71 18.45
N GLY A 269 -23.40 5.14 18.62
CA GLY A 269 -22.38 5.07 17.57
C GLY A 269 -21.29 6.14 17.69
N PHE A 270 -21.07 6.88 16.61
CA PHE A 270 -20.00 7.88 16.52
C PHE A 270 -20.47 9.16 15.83
N ASN A 271 -19.99 10.29 16.34
CA ASN A 271 -19.98 11.56 15.63
C ASN A 271 -18.59 11.76 15.03
N VAL A 272 -18.53 12.05 13.73
CA VAL A 272 -17.28 12.30 13.03
C VAL A 272 -17.36 13.59 12.25
N ASP A 273 -16.62 14.59 12.68
CA ASP A 273 -16.47 15.88 12.02
C ASP A 273 -15.19 15.88 11.19
N ILE A 274 -15.29 16.22 9.92
CA ILE A 274 -14.15 16.18 8.99
C ILE A 274 -14.10 17.45 8.16
N GLN A 275 -12.89 17.96 7.98
CA GLN A 275 -12.61 19.11 7.14
C GLN A 275 -11.41 18.84 6.25
N LEU A 276 -11.56 19.10 4.96
CA LEU A 276 -10.49 19.19 3.98
C LEU A 276 -10.14 20.66 3.81
N LEU A 277 -8.90 21.04 4.12
CA LEU A 277 -8.41 22.40 3.99
C LEU A 277 -7.32 22.50 2.93
N SER A 278 -7.25 23.64 2.25
CA SER A 278 -6.05 24.01 1.51
C SER A 278 -4.97 24.43 2.49
N THR A 279 -3.77 23.88 2.36
CA THR A 279 -2.63 24.27 3.19
C THR A 279 -2.03 25.62 2.82
N ASN A 280 -2.27 26.07 1.58
CA ASN A 280 -1.75 27.33 1.06
C ASN A 280 -2.59 28.52 1.55
N THR A 281 -3.91 28.40 1.49
CA THR A 281 -4.85 29.47 1.85
C THR A 281 -5.48 29.29 3.23
N ASN A 282 -5.39 28.09 3.83
CA ASN A 282 -6.14 27.66 5.02
C ASN A 282 -7.66 27.73 4.84
N GLU A 283 -8.15 27.75 3.58
CA GLU A 283 -9.57 27.71 3.27
C GLU A 283 -10.10 26.29 3.43
N ILE A 284 -11.31 26.15 3.98
CA ILE A 284 -12.05 24.89 4.01
C ILE A 284 -12.59 24.63 2.61
N LEU A 285 -12.03 23.62 1.94
CA LEU A 285 -12.46 23.18 0.61
C LEU A 285 -13.73 22.35 0.70
N TRP A 286 -13.78 21.46 1.68
CA TRP A 286 -14.90 20.55 1.91
C TRP A 286 -15.00 20.21 3.40
N ALA A 287 -16.22 20.10 3.92
CA ALA A 287 -16.45 19.68 5.29
C ALA A 287 -17.72 18.83 5.35
N GLN A 288 -17.71 17.83 6.23
CA GLN A 288 -18.86 16.98 6.45
C GLN A 288 -18.90 16.47 7.89
N ASN A 289 -20.10 16.44 8.46
CA ASN A 289 -20.39 15.77 9.72
C ASN A 289 -21.10 14.46 9.42
N TYR A 290 -20.67 13.40 10.08
CA TYR A 290 -21.26 12.08 10.00
C TYR A 290 -21.74 11.62 11.37
N HIS A 291 -22.99 11.17 11.40
CA HIS A 291 -23.58 10.42 12.50
C HIS A 291 -23.72 8.97 12.05
N VAL A 292 -22.84 8.10 12.54
CA VAL A 292 -22.79 6.69 12.11
C VAL A 292 -23.01 5.77 13.29
N SER A 293 -23.78 4.71 13.08
CA SER A 293 -23.87 3.62 14.06
C SER A 293 -22.53 2.89 14.21
N THR A 294 -22.38 2.10 15.27
CA THR A 294 -21.16 1.28 15.45
C THR A 294 -20.87 0.38 14.24
N SER A 295 -21.92 -0.14 13.60
CA SER A 295 -21.81 -0.97 12.39
C SER A 295 -21.37 -0.22 11.14
N GLU A 296 -21.55 1.09 11.11
CA GLU A 296 -21.24 1.89 9.93
C GLU A 296 -19.83 2.49 9.96
N LEU A 297 -19.16 2.49 11.12
CA LEU A 297 -17.83 3.11 11.27
C LEU A 297 -16.79 2.55 10.29
N TYR A 298 -16.81 1.24 10.04
CA TYR A 298 -15.87 0.63 9.07
C TYR A 298 -16.06 1.18 7.65
N PHE A 299 -17.29 1.48 7.25
CA PHE A 299 -17.60 1.95 5.89
C PHE A 299 -17.28 3.42 5.71
N LEU A 300 -17.37 4.19 6.80
CA LEU A 300 -17.19 5.63 6.77
C LEU A 300 -15.85 6.06 6.14
N LYS A 301 -14.76 5.31 6.32
CA LYS A 301 -13.46 5.62 5.67
C LYS A 301 -13.52 5.65 4.13
N PHE A 302 -14.40 4.84 3.53
CA PHE A 302 -14.60 4.81 2.08
C PHE A 302 -15.54 5.93 1.63
N ASP A 303 -16.59 6.22 2.40
CA ASP A 303 -17.47 7.36 2.12
C ASP A 303 -16.71 8.68 2.16
N ILE A 304 -15.80 8.84 3.12
CA ILE A 304 -14.88 9.99 3.21
C ILE A 304 -13.97 10.05 1.98
N ALA A 305 -13.31 8.96 1.62
CA ALA A 305 -12.43 8.92 0.46
C ALA A 305 -13.17 9.24 -0.85
N GLN A 306 -14.40 8.74 -0.99
CA GLN A 306 -15.28 9.00 -2.13
C GLN A 306 -15.75 10.46 -2.18
N GLY A 307 -16.10 11.04 -1.03
CA GLY A 307 -16.49 12.45 -0.90
C GLY A 307 -15.35 13.39 -1.29
N ILE A 308 -14.15 13.15 -0.76
CA ILE A 308 -12.94 13.91 -1.10
C ILE A 308 -12.60 13.76 -2.59
N LYS A 309 -12.69 12.55 -3.14
CA LYS A 309 -12.46 12.31 -4.58
C LYS A 309 -13.44 13.07 -5.45
N ALA A 310 -14.73 13.02 -5.13
CA ALA A 310 -15.76 13.73 -5.88
C ALA A 310 -15.55 15.25 -5.84
N HIS A 311 -15.05 15.78 -4.73
CA HIS A 311 -14.76 17.20 -4.58
C HIS A 311 -13.50 17.63 -5.35
N LEU A 312 -12.38 16.92 -5.18
CA LEU A 312 -11.09 17.29 -5.78
C LEU A 312 -10.95 16.88 -7.25
N PHE A 313 -11.74 15.90 -7.69
CA PHE A 313 -11.77 15.40 -9.07
C PHE A 313 -13.21 15.26 -9.58
N PRO A 314 -13.96 16.36 -9.77
CA PRO A 314 -15.38 16.31 -10.14
C PRO A 314 -15.65 15.63 -11.49
N ASN A 315 -14.64 15.58 -12.37
CA ASN A 315 -14.72 14.92 -13.68
C ASN A 315 -14.27 13.44 -13.64
N ASN A 316 -13.83 12.92 -12.49
CA ASN A 316 -13.40 11.53 -12.32
C ASN A 316 -14.51 10.72 -11.64
N ILE A 317 -15.23 9.95 -12.44
CA ILE A 317 -16.44 9.22 -12.04
C ILE A 317 -16.13 7.81 -11.50
N GLN A 318 -14.85 7.41 -11.44
CA GLN A 318 -14.50 6.06 -10.96
C GLN A 318 -14.88 5.88 -9.48
N PRO A 319 -15.73 4.90 -9.13
CA PRO A 319 -16.12 4.67 -7.74
C PRO A 319 -14.95 4.13 -6.92
N VAL A 320 -14.87 4.55 -5.66
CA VAL A 320 -14.01 3.93 -4.65
C VAL A 320 -14.64 2.58 -4.28
N LYS A 321 -13.92 1.49 -4.56
CA LYS A 321 -14.38 0.14 -4.26
C LYS A 321 -14.08 -0.20 -2.80
N TYR A 322 -15.04 -0.82 -2.12
CA TYR A 322 -14.80 -1.43 -0.82
C TYR A 322 -13.77 -2.56 -0.92
N ARG A 323 -12.90 -2.65 0.09
CA ARG A 323 -11.92 -3.74 0.22
C ARG A 323 -12.53 -5.07 0.66
N THR A 324 -13.68 -5.02 1.33
CA THR A 324 -14.38 -6.16 1.92
C THR A 324 -15.87 -5.95 1.76
N ASP A 325 -16.60 -7.03 1.51
CA ASP A 325 -18.06 -6.99 1.47
C ASP A 325 -18.59 -6.48 2.83
N PRO A 326 -19.43 -5.43 2.83
CA PRO A 326 -19.98 -4.87 4.06
C PRO A 326 -20.62 -5.86 5.04
N SER A 327 -21.24 -6.92 4.53
CA SER A 327 -21.87 -7.95 5.35
C SER A 327 -20.87 -8.78 6.18
N LEU A 328 -19.58 -8.71 5.86
CA LEU A 328 -18.52 -9.52 6.50
C LEU A 328 -17.82 -8.82 7.67
N VAL A 329 -18.20 -7.59 8.00
CA VAL A 329 -17.55 -6.81 9.06
C VAL A 329 -18.44 -6.74 10.30
N ASN A 330 -18.04 -7.47 11.34
CA ASN A 330 -18.63 -7.31 12.66
C ASN A 330 -18.13 -5.98 13.28
N PRO A 331 -19.02 -5.13 13.82
CA PRO A 331 -18.65 -3.83 14.35
C PRO A 331 -17.62 -3.92 15.50
N LYS A 332 -17.78 -4.92 16.37
CA LYS A 332 -16.87 -5.18 17.49
C LYS A 332 -15.52 -5.72 17.03
N ALA A 333 -15.48 -6.45 15.91
CA ALA A 333 -14.22 -6.89 15.31
C ALA A 333 -13.40 -5.71 14.82
N TYR A 334 -14.06 -4.71 14.23
CA TYR A 334 -13.37 -3.52 13.73
C TYR A 334 -12.79 -2.66 14.86
N ASP A 335 -13.49 -2.53 15.99
CA ASP A 335 -12.95 -1.84 17.16
C ASP A 335 -11.67 -2.52 17.70
N PHE A 336 -11.68 -3.86 17.84
CA PHE A 336 -10.47 -4.62 18.18
C PHE A 336 -9.34 -4.48 17.14
N TYR A 337 -9.69 -4.42 15.85
CA TYR A 337 -8.74 -4.17 14.79
C TYR A 337 -8.06 -2.81 14.94
N LEU A 338 -8.83 -1.74 15.17
CA LEU A 338 -8.28 -0.39 15.36
C LEU A 338 -7.35 -0.33 16.58
N GLN A 339 -7.71 -0.99 17.69
CA GLN A 339 -6.83 -1.11 18.85
C GLN A 339 -5.54 -1.87 18.50
N ALA A 340 -5.64 -2.98 17.77
CA ALA A 340 -4.47 -3.76 17.37
C ALA A 340 -3.52 -2.97 16.47
N MET A 341 -4.04 -2.21 15.50
CA MET A 341 -3.22 -1.36 14.63
C MET A 341 -2.53 -0.23 15.40
N ASP A 342 -3.16 0.30 16.45
CA ASP A 342 -2.51 1.30 17.32
C ASP A 342 -1.32 0.70 18.07
N TYR A 343 -1.49 -0.48 18.66
CA TYR A 343 -0.37 -1.19 19.30
C TYR A 343 0.73 -1.57 18.30
N GLN A 344 0.37 -2.02 17.10
CA GLN A 344 1.34 -2.37 16.07
C GLN A 344 2.22 -1.18 15.69
N ARG A 345 1.64 0.03 15.57
CA ARG A 345 2.37 1.27 15.25
C ARG A 345 3.41 1.66 16.29
N ARG A 346 3.28 1.20 17.54
CA ARG A 346 4.26 1.46 18.61
C ARG A 346 5.56 0.65 18.46
N ASN A 347 5.60 -0.30 17.51
CA ASN A 347 6.79 -1.02 17.05
C ASN A 347 7.73 -1.54 18.16
N SER A 348 7.17 -2.09 19.23
CA SER A 348 7.94 -2.76 20.29
C SER A 348 7.39 -4.17 20.52
N LYS A 349 8.25 -5.07 21.01
CA LYS A 349 7.89 -6.46 21.35
C LYS A 349 6.63 -6.52 22.22
N ARG A 350 6.64 -5.79 23.35
CA ARG A 350 5.49 -5.71 24.27
C ARG A 350 4.21 -5.22 23.59
N ALA A 351 4.30 -4.19 22.74
CA ALA A 351 3.13 -3.69 22.04
C ALA A 351 2.64 -4.69 20.98
N ASN A 352 3.54 -5.39 20.30
CA ASN A 352 3.17 -6.41 19.32
C ASN A 352 2.38 -7.58 19.97
N LEU A 353 2.75 -8.03 21.17
CA LEU A 353 1.97 -9.03 21.92
C LEU A 353 0.53 -8.58 22.20
N ASN A 354 0.34 -7.31 22.56
CA ASN A 354 -1.00 -6.74 22.72
C ASN A 354 -1.74 -6.68 21.39
N ALA A 355 -1.07 -6.27 20.31
CA ALA A 355 -1.63 -6.26 18.96
C ALA A 355 -2.08 -7.67 18.53
N GLN A 356 -1.26 -8.71 18.77
CA GLN A 356 -1.58 -10.11 18.48
C GLN A 356 -2.83 -10.58 19.22
N THR A 357 -2.98 -10.20 20.49
CA THR A 357 -4.16 -10.56 21.30
C THR A 357 -5.44 -9.92 20.74
N LEU A 358 -5.37 -8.64 20.40
CA LEU A 358 -6.52 -7.88 19.90
C LEU A 358 -6.91 -8.29 18.47
N ILE A 359 -5.94 -8.43 17.57
CA ILE A 359 -6.20 -8.83 16.19
C ILE A 359 -6.73 -10.26 16.10
N LYS A 360 -6.32 -11.15 17.02
CA LYS A 360 -6.90 -12.49 17.13
C LYS A 360 -8.40 -12.43 17.44
N ARG A 361 -8.80 -11.60 18.41
CA ARG A 361 -10.24 -11.40 18.75
C ARG A 361 -11.01 -10.78 17.58
N ALA A 362 -10.41 -9.83 16.87
CA ALA A 362 -11.00 -9.28 15.65
C ALA A 362 -11.23 -10.38 14.60
N TYR A 363 -10.22 -11.23 14.38
CA TYR A 363 -10.29 -12.34 13.43
C TYR A 363 -11.34 -13.39 13.81
N GLU A 364 -11.47 -13.73 15.08
CA GLU A 364 -12.51 -14.68 15.57
C GLU A 364 -13.93 -14.18 15.25
N LEU A 365 -14.15 -12.86 15.28
CA LEU A 365 -15.45 -12.24 15.01
C LEU A 365 -15.69 -11.93 13.52
N SER A 366 -14.65 -11.76 12.72
CA SER A 366 -14.74 -11.43 11.30
C SER A 366 -13.62 -12.08 10.50
N PRO A 367 -13.62 -13.42 10.39
CA PRO A 367 -12.50 -14.18 9.84
C PRO A 367 -12.33 -14.01 8.32
N ASN A 368 -13.26 -13.35 7.65
CA ASN A 368 -13.29 -13.14 6.20
C ASN A 368 -13.10 -11.65 5.82
N CYS A 369 -12.89 -10.76 6.78
CA CYS A 369 -12.62 -9.35 6.51
C CYS A 369 -11.16 -9.17 6.06
N LEU A 370 -10.94 -8.56 4.89
CA LEU A 370 -9.61 -8.42 4.29
C LEU A 370 -8.65 -7.66 5.21
N ASP A 371 -9.11 -6.53 5.78
CA ASP A 371 -8.29 -5.68 6.66
C ASP A 371 -7.85 -6.46 7.91
N ILE A 372 -8.72 -7.31 8.46
CA ILE A 372 -8.43 -8.11 9.65
C ILE A 372 -7.52 -9.29 9.31
N ILE A 373 -7.76 -10.03 8.22
CA ILE A 373 -6.91 -11.16 7.81
C ILE A 373 -5.50 -10.68 7.48
N SER A 374 -5.38 -9.67 6.61
CA SER A 374 -4.09 -9.12 6.21
C SER A 374 -3.40 -8.40 7.36
N GLY A 375 -4.13 -7.64 8.18
CA GLY A 375 -3.62 -7.04 9.40
C GLY A 375 -3.10 -8.07 10.40
N TYR A 376 -3.75 -9.23 10.52
CA TYR A 376 -3.25 -10.31 11.37
C TYR A 376 -1.95 -10.91 10.85
N ALA A 377 -1.86 -11.17 9.53
CA ALA A 377 -0.60 -11.59 8.92
C ALA A 377 0.52 -10.55 9.16
N ALA A 378 0.22 -9.26 8.98
CA ALA A 378 1.16 -8.16 9.21
C ALA A 378 1.64 -8.07 10.66
N VAL A 379 0.74 -8.23 11.64
CA VAL A 379 1.09 -8.24 13.07
C VAL A 379 2.02 -9.41 13.40
N ILE A 380 1.74 -10.61 12.87
CA ILE A 380 2.60 -11.79 13.07
C ILE A 380 3.97 -11.58 12.39
N ASN A 381 3.99 -11.11 11.14
CA ASN A 381 5.23 -10.77 10.43
C ASN A 381 6.06 -9.75 11.23
N SER A 382 5.40 -8.73 11.80
CA SER A 382 6.06 -7.74 12.67
C SER A 382 6.61 -8.39 13.95
N GLY A 383 5.87 -9.30 14.59
CA GLY A 383 6.32 -10.04 15.76
C GLY A 383 7.56 -10.90 15.46
N ILE A 384 7.56 -11.62 14.33
CA ILE A 384 8.71 -12.40 13.86
C ILE A 384 9.92 -11.48 13.64
N SER A 385 9.73 -10.33 12.99
CA SER A 385 10.79 -9.33 12.79
C SER A 385 11.34 -8.75 14.09
N LEU A 386 10.57 -8.78 15.18
CA LEU A 386 10.97 -8.33 16.52
C LEU A 386 11.53 -9.48 17.39
N GLY A 387 11.71 -10.68 16.82
CA GLY A 387 12.29 -11.84 17.50
C GLY A 387 11.28 -12.71 18.26
N GLU A 388 9.98 -12.62 17.97
CA GLU A 388 8.92 -13.48 18.53
C GLU A 388 8.61 -14.71 17.65
N GLU A 389 9.61 -15.22 16.94
CA GLU A 389 9.39 -16.31 15.99
C GLU A 389 9.11 -17.64 16.68
N THR A 390 8.06 -18.31 16.20
CA THR A 390 7.87 -19.76 16.39
C THR A 390 7.59 -20.38 15.03
N ASP A 391 7.93 -21.66 14.82
CA ASP A 391 7.59 -22.37 13.57
C ASP A 391 6.07 -22.32 13.28
N SER A 392 5.24 -22.20 14.33
CA SER A 392 3.80 -21.99 14.23
C SER A 392 3.43 -20.59 13.73
N SER A 393 4.14 -19.55 14.19
CA SER A 393 3.90 -18.15 13.81
C SER A 393 4.10 -17.94 12.31
N MET A 394 5.21 -18.42 11.74
CA MET A 394 5.49 -18.28 10.30
C MET A 394 4.42 -18.98 9.45
N THR A 395 4.11 -20.23 9.79
CA THR A 395 3.07 -21.01 9.11
C THR A 395 1.72 -20.30 9.13
N LYS A 396 1.39 -19.66 10.25
CA LYS A 396 0.14 -18.92 10.43
C LYS A 396 0.10 -17.62 9.61
N ALA A 397 1.18 -16.85 9.57
CA ALA A 397 1.27 -15.65 8.73
C ALA A 397 1.03 -15.98 7.25
N ILE A 398 1.73 -17.02 6.75
CA ILE A 398 1.57 -17.52 5.38
C ILE A 398 0.13 -18.00 5.12
N SER A 399 -0.46 -18.75 6.06
CA SER A 399 -1.83 -19.24 5.95
C SER A 399 -2.86 -18.10 5.88
N LEU A 400 -2.71 -17.07 6.71
CA LEU A 400 -3.58 -15.89 6.69
C LEU A 400 -3.42 -15.10 5.38
N ALA A 401 -2.19 -14.90 4.92
CA ALA A 401 -1.91 -14.21 3.68
C ALA A 401 -2.49 -14.96 2.45
N ASN A 402 -2.36 -16.29 2.40
CA ASN A 402 -3.02 -17.12 1.38
C ASN A 402 -4.54 -17.00 1.46
N LYS A 403 -5.13 -17.06 2.66
CA LYS A 403 -6.58 -16.88 2.83
C LYS A 403 -7.05 -15.51 2.32
N ALA A 404 -6.27 -14.44 2.53
CA ALA A 404 -6.57 -13.12 1.98
C ALA A 404 -6.56 -13.12 0.45
N ILE A 405 -5.62 -13.83 -0.18
CA ILE A 405 -5.56 -14.00 -1.64
C ILE A 405 -6.76 -14.82 -2.15
N ASP A 406 -7.10 -15.92 -1.48
CA ASP A 406 -8.20 -16.80 -1.90
C ASP A 406 -9.55 -16.07 -1.88
N LEU A 407 -9.79 -15.25 -0.85
CA LEU A 407 -11.03 -14.47 -0.72
C LEU A 407 -11.03 -13.20 -1.58
N TYR A 408 -9.86 -12.60 -1.81
CA TYR A 408 -9.70 -11.32 -2.48
C TYR A 408 -8.58 -11.37 -3.53
N PRO A 409 -8.71 -12.19 -4.60
CA PRO A 409 -7.62 -12.45 -5.56
C PRO A 409 -7.18 -11.22 -6.35
N ASN A 410 -8.04 -10.20 -6.43
CA ASN A 410 -7.76 -8.94 -7.12
C ASN A 410 -7.24 -7.84 -6.16
N ASN A 411 -6.78 -8.20 -4.96
CA ASN A 411 -6.22 -7.27 -3.99
C ASN A 411 -4.75 -7.57 -3.65
N PHE A 412 -3.92 -6.53 -3.53
CA PHE A 412 -2.48 -6.65 -3.32
C PHE A 412 -2.08 -7.08 -1.89
N ARG A 413 -2.93 -6.86 -0.88
CA ARG A 413 -2.54 -6.97 0.55
C ARG A 413 -2.03 -8.37 0.91
N GLY A 414 -2.72 -9.43 0.49
CA GLY A 414 -2.27 -10.80 0.75
C GLY A 414 -0.92 -11.12 0.09
N TYR A 415 -0.67 -10.60 -1.11
CA TYR A 415 0.63 -10.75 -1.78
C TYR A 415 1.75 -9.99 -1.07
N VAL A 416 1.48 -8.78 -0.55
CA VAL A 416 2.45 -8.05 0.27
C VAL A 416 2.82 -8.84 1.53
N GLU A 417 1.84 -9.42 2.22
CA GLU A 417 2.13 -10.20 3.42
C GLU A 417 2.88 -11.50 3.15
N LEU A 418 2.59 -12.20 2.05
CA LEU A 418 3.41 -13.34 1.62
C LEU A 418 4.84 -12.90 1.28
N ALA A 419 5.01 -11.76 0.62
CA ALA A 419 6.33 -11.24 0.29
C ALA A 419 7.13 -10.90 1.54
N ASN A 420 6.50 -10.28 2.54
CA ASN A 420 7.09 -10.01 3.85
C ASN A 420 7.46 -11.30 4.58
N SER A 421 6.58 -12.31 4.61
CA SER A 421 6.91 -13.62 5.19
C SER A 421 8.06 -14.31 4.45
N SER A 422 8.16 -14.17 3.12
CA SER A 422 9.30 -14.70 2.35
C SER A 422 10.60 -13.94 2.65
N LEU A 423 10.56 -12.62 2.84
CA LEU A 423 11.72 -11.83 3.28
C LEU A 423 12.24 -12.30 4.65
N LEU A 424 11.31 -12.55 5.58
CA LEU A 424 11.66 -13.03 6.92
C LEU A 424 12.33 -14.42 6.87
N GLN A 425 11.89 -15.27 5.95
CA GLN A 425 12.51 -16.58 5.67
C GLN A 425 13.80 -16.49 4.84
N GLN A 426 14.26 -15.28 4.48
CA GLN A 426 15.40 -15.04 3.59
C GLN A 426 15.24 -15.64 2.18
N ASP A 427 14.00 -15.93 1.75
CA ASP A 427 13.68 -16.37 0.39
C ASP A 427 13.42 -15.15 -0.50
N ASP A 428 14.51 -14.45 -0.86
CA ASP A 428 14.47 -13.24 -1.68
C ASP A 428 13.82 -13.51 -3.06
N LYS A 429 13.92 -14.74 -3.59
CA LYS A 429 13.30 -15.14 -4.87
C LYS A 429 11.77 -15.14 -4.77
N MET A 430 11.21 -15.75 -3.74
CA MET A 430 9.77 -15.77 -3.51
C MET A 430 9.25 -14.39 -3.10
N ALA A 431 9.99 -13.66 -2.26
CA ALA A 431 9.66 -12.28 -1.91
C ALA A 431 9.54 -11.39 -3.17
N LEU A 432 10.53 -11.48 -4.08
CA LEU A 432 10.51 -10.74 -5.35
C LEU A 432 9.29 -11.11 -6.21
N LYS A 433 8.93 -12.40 -6.27
CA LYS A 433 7.75 -12.88 -7.00
C LYS A 433 6.48 -12.24 -6.44
N TYR A 434 6.27 -12.27 -5.14
CA TYR A 434 5.04 -11.79 -4.52
C TYR A 434 4.92 -10.26 -4.52
N PHE A 435 6.01 -9.51 -4.30
CA PHE A 435 5.97 -8.04 -4.46
C PHE A 435 5.65 -7.63 -5.90
N LYS A 436 6.16 -8.35 -6.91
CA LYS A 436 5.76 -8.11 -8.30
C LYS A 436 4.26 -8.36 -8.51
N GLN A 437 3.68 -9.41 -7.93
CA GLN A 437 2.23 -9.64 -8.01
C GLN A 437 1.43 -8.52 -7.34
N ALA A 438 1.86 -8.06 -6.16
CA ALA A 438 1.24 -6.92 -5.48
C ALA A 438 1.25 -5.66 -6.37
N LEU A 439 2.37 -5.36 -7.03
CA LEU A 439 2.51 -4.20 -7.91
C LEU A 439 1.80 -4.37 -9.27
N LEU A 440 1.53 -5.59 -9.72
CA LEU A 440 0.65 -5.79 -10.88
C LEU A 440 -0.79 -5.38 -10.57
N LEU A 441 -1.25 -5.63 -9.33
CA LEU A 441 -2.60 -5.26 -8.86
C LEU A 441 -2.68 -3.79 -8.44
N SER A 442 -1.60 -3.24 -7.88
CA SER A 442 -1.49 -1.84 -7.48
C SER A 442 -0.08 -1.30 -7.78
N PRO A 443 0.16 -0.75 -8.98
CA PRO A 443 1.49 -0.29 -9.42
C PRO A 443 2.15 0.78 -8.55
N GLU A 444 1.34 1.48 -7.76
CA GLU A 444 1.75 2.59 -6.90
C GLU A 444 1.80 2.17 -5.42
N ASN A 445 1.72 0.87 -5.15
CA ASN A 445 1.76 0.37 -3.79
C ASN A 445 3.15 0.58 -3.16
N VAL A 446 3.21 1.45 -2.16
CA VAL A 446 4.44 1.81 -1.43
C VAL A 446 5.17 0.60 -0.86
N ALA A 447 4.45 -0.28 -0.16
CA ALA A 447 5.04 -1.46 0.48
C ALA A 447 5.68 -2.38 -0.58
N GLY A 448 5.02 -2.56 -1.73
CA GLY A 448 5.56 -3.30 -2.87
C GLY A 448 6.82 -2.66 -3.46
N LEU A 449 6.82 -1.33 -3.66
CA LEU A 449 7.98 -0.60 -4.21
C LEU A 449 9.18 -0.66 -3.26
N ILE A 450 8.96 -0.47 -1.96
CA ILE A 450 10.00 -0.57 -0.92
C ILE A 450 10.53 -2.00 -0.83
N GLY A 451 9.65 -3.00 -0.80
CA GLY A 451 10.02 -4.42 -0.75
C GLY A 451 10.88 -4.84 -1.94
N LEU A 452 10.49 -4.44 -3.16
CA LEU A 452 11.31 -4.65 -4.35
C LEU A 452 12.65 -3.92 -4.28
N ALA A 453 12.65 -2.66 -3.83
CA ALA A 453 13.87 -1.88 -3.71
C ALA A 453 14.87 -2.56 -2.77
N LYS A 454 14.45 -3.02 -1.59
CA LYS A 454 15.31 -3.74 -0.63
C LYS A 454 15.96 -4.99 -1.23
N ILE A 455 15.21 -5.80 -1.96
CA ILE A 455 15.74 -7.00 -2.64
C ILE A 455 16.67 -6.61 -3.80
N GLN A 456 16.35 -5.54 -4.52
CA GLN A 456 17.17 -5.05 -5.62
C GLN A 456 18.48 -4.41 -5.14
N ILE A 457 18.51 -3.80 -3.94
CA ILE A 457 19.73 -3.33 -3.30
C ILE A 457 20.65 -4.52 -3.00
N LYS A 458 20.12 -5.57 -2.35
CA LYS A 458 20.88 -6.81 -2.08
C LYS A 458 21.44 -7.43 -3.36
N SER A 459 20.62 -7.53 -4.41
CA SER A 459 21.03 -8.05 -5.73
C SER A 459 21.68 -7.01 -6.65
N ARG A 460 22.11 -5.86 -6.09
CA ARG A 460 22.91 -4.82 -6.76
C ARG A 460 22.31 -4.24 -8.04
N LYS A 461 20.98 -4.31 -8.17
CA LYS A 461 20.20 -3.78 -9.31
C LYS A 461 19.89 -2.29 -9.09
N PHE A 462 20.91 -1.47 -8.82
CA PHE A 462 20.75 -0.08 -8.38
C PHE A 462 19.95 0.80 -9.35
N LYS A 463 20.12 0.63 -10.67
CA LYS A 463 19.30 1.32 -11.69
C LYS A 463 17.79 1.14 -11.48
N LYS A 464 17.36 -0.07 -11.10
CA LYS A 464 15.94 -0.38 -10.83
C LYS A 464 15.49 0.25 -9.51
N VAL A 465 16.37 0.26 -8.50
CA VAL A 465 16.11 0.91 -7.22
C VAL A 465 15.91 2.41 -7.39
N LEU A 466 16.74 3.08 -8.17
CA LEU A 466 16.61 4.52 -8.44
C LEU A 466 15.28 4.85 -9.12
N ALA A 467 14.84 4.03 -10.09
CA ALA A 467 13.52 4.21 -10.70
C ALA A 467 12.38 4.07 -9.65
N ASN A 468 12.49 3.14 -8.70
CA ASN A 468 11.54 3.00 -7.60
C ASN A 468 11.61 4.20 -6.63
N ILE A 469 12.81 4.70 -6.32
CA ILE A 469 13.00 5.88 -5.45
C ILE A 469 12.36 7.11 -6.08
N GLU A 470 12.58 7.36 -7.37
CA GLU A 470 11.96 8.49 -8.08
C GLU A 470 10.43 8.36 -8.10
N LEU A 471 9.91 7.16 -8.32
CA LEU A 471 8.47 6.92 -8.22
C LEU A 471 7.97 7.17 -6.78
N LEU A 472 8.69 6.72 -5.75
CA LEU A 472 8.32 6.96 -4.35
C LEU A 472 8.36 8.44 -3.98
N LYS A 473 9.32 9.21 -4.48
CA LYS A 473 9.34 10.68 -4.33
C LYS A 473 8.12 11.32 -4.97
N ILE A 474 7.68 10.82 -6.12
CA ILE A 474 6.46 11.30 -6.79
C ILE A 474 5.20 10.87 -6.02
N LEU A 475 5.16 9.68 -5.44
CA LEU A 475 3.98 9.19 -4.72
C LEU A 475 3.87 9.77 -3.29
N HIS A 476 5.01 10.03 -2.66
CA HIS A 476 5.13 10.47 -1.26
C HIS A 476 6.35 11.41 -1.06
N PRO A 477 6.32 12.67 -1.52
CA PRO A 477 7.48 13.58 -1.53
C PRO A 477 8.12 13.83 -0.16
N SER A 478 7.30 13.76 0.88
CA SER A 478 7.68 14.04 2.27
C SER A 478 7.73 12.78 3.13
N SER A 479 7.53 11.59 2.53
CA SER A 479 7.84 10.36 3.23
C SER A 479 9.36 10.17 3.29
N THR A 480 9.85 9.80 4.46
CA THR A 480 11.25 9.43 4.68
C THR A 480 11.64 8.11 4.00
N ASN A 481 10.68 7.35 3.44
CA ASN A 481 10.95 6.06 2.78
C ASN A 481 11.87 6.19 1.56
N SER A 482 11.71 7.23 0.73
CA SER A 482 12.60 7.45 -0.42
C SER A 482 14.00 7.84 0.03
N LEU A 483 14.12 8.63 1.10
CA LEU A 483 15.41 8.98 1.71
C LEU A 483 16.07 7.74 2.33
N LEU A 484 15.29 6.89 3.00
CA LEU A 484 15.82 5.66 3.61
C LEU A 484 16.41 4.74 2.56
N LEU A 485 15.66 4.49 1.47
CA LEU A 485 16.15 3.68 0.35
C LEU A 485 17.34 4.32 -0.37
N SER A 486 17.35 5.64 -0.51
CA SER A 486 18.47 6.39 -1.08
C SER A 486 19.74 6.24 -0.20
N GLY A 487 19.59 6.43 1.11
CA GLY A 487 20.63 6.17 2.10
C GLY A 487 21.16 4.74 2.03
N ASP A 488 20.27 3.74 1.94
CA ASP A 488 20.64 2.33 1.81
C ASP A 488 21.43 2.05 0.53
N VAL A 489 21.03 2.64 -0.60
CA VAL A 489 21.76 2.55 -1.87
C VAL A 489 23.13 3.20 -1.75
N TYR A 490 23.21 4.44 -1.25
CA TYR A 490 24.48 5.14 -1.09
C TYR A 490 25.42 4.42 -0.11
N SER A 491 24.88 3.87 0.97
CA SER A 491 25.65 3.05 1.92
C SER A 491 26.20 1.79 1.25
N ALA A 492 25.39 1.10 0.43
CA ALA A 492 25.84 -0.09 -0.32
C ALA A 492 26.91 0.23 -1.38
N LEU A 493 27.02 1.48 -1.81
CA LEU A 493 28.02 1.98 -2.76
C LEU A 493 29.20 2.67 -2.07
N GLU A 494 29.26 2.61 -0.73
CA GLU A 494 30.25 3.30 0.11
C GLU A 494 30.33 4.81 -0.12
N LEU A 495 29.25 5.41 -0.63
CA LEU A 495 29.04 6.85 -0.72
C LEU A 495 28.55 7.38 0.64
N TYR A 496 29.39 7.21 1.66
CA TYR A 496 29.00 7.39 3.06
C TYR A 496 28.53 8.81 3.39
N ALA A 497 29.10 9.84 2.76
CA ALA A 497 28.70 11.22 2.99
C ALA A 497 27.24 11.47 2.57
N GLN A 498 26.85 10.99 1.38
CA GLN A 498 25.49 11.09 0.88
C GLN A 498 24.53 10.23 1.71
N ALA A 499 24.93 9.00 2.04
CA ALA A 499 24.13 8.11 2.88
C ALA A 499 23.85 8.72 4.27
N GLN A 500 24.89 9.27 4.91
CA GLN A 500 24.77 9.94 6.19
C GLN A 500 23.83 11.16 6.11
N GLN A 501 23.95 11.98 5.07
CA GLN A 501 23.07 13.12 4.85
C GLN A 501 21.59 12.70 4.74
N ASP A 502 21.30 11.64 3.99
CA ASP A 502 19.94 11.12 3.84
C ASP A 502 19.39 10.60 5.18
N TYR A 503 20.15 9.77 5.90
CA TYR A 503 19.72 9.24 7.20
C TYR A 503 19.57 10.32 8.28
N GLU A 504 20.48 11.29 8.36
CA GLU A 504 20.37 12.42 9.29
C GLU A 504 19.14 13.28 8.97
N SER A 505 18.78 13.43 7.69
CA SER A 505 17.57 14.14 7.27
C SER A 505 16.30 13.43 7.75
N ILE A 506 16.32 12.09 7.78
CA ILE A 506 15.23 11.29 8.38
C ILE A 506 15.14 11.55 9.88
N ILE A 507 16.26 11.45 10.63
CA ILE A 507 16.26 11.62 12.08
C ILE A 507 15.82 13.03 12.52
N LYS A 508 16.08 14.06 11.70
CA LYS A 508 15.57 15.42 11.95
C LYS A 508 14.04 15.50 11.97
N VAL A 509 13.35 14.63 11.23
CA VAL A 509 11.89 14.61 11.12
C VAL A 509 11.27 13.51 11.99
N GLU A 510 11.94 12.37 12.08
CA GLU A 510 11.55 11.17 12.82
C GLU A 510 12.68 10.75 13.77
N PRO A 511 12.81 11.41 14.95
CA PRO A 511 13.92 11.16 15.87
C PRO A 511 13.98 9.74 16.44
N ASP A 512 12.92 8.95 16.29
CA ASP A 512 12.79 7.56 16.73
C ASP A 512 12.86 6.56 15.55
N ASN A 513 13.28 7.00 14.36
CA ASN A 513 13.43 6.11 13.21
C ASN A 513 14.66 5.19 13.36
N ILE A 514 14.39 3.98 13.88
CA ILE A 514 15.40 2.92 14.10
C ILE A 514 16.15 2.54 12.81
N ASP A 515 15.50 2.48 11.66
CA ASP A 515 16.14 2.07 10.40
C ASP A 515 17.24 3.06 9.98
N ALA A 516 16.96 4.37 10.09
CA ALA A 516 17.95 5.41 9.81
C ALA A 516 19.10 5.40 10.83
N MET A 517 18.80 5.17 12.12
CA MET A 517 19.83 5.02 13.16
C MET A 517 20.73 3.81 12.91
N ILE A 518 20.15 2.69 12.44
CA ILE A 518 20.90 1.49 12.04
C ILE A 518 21.84 1.83 10.88
N GLY A 519 21.35 2.53 9.85
CA GLY A 519 22.17 2.99 8.72
C GLY A 519 23.36 3.82 9.18
N LEU A 520 23.14 4.80 10.06
CA LEU A 520 24.21 5.62 10.63
C LEU A 520 25.18 4.83 11.51
N ALA A 521 24.67 3.93 12.35
CA ALA A 521 25.52 3.06 13.16
C ALA A 521 26.46 2.23 12.29
N LYS A 522 25.92 1.60 11.23
CA LYS A 522 26.71 0.81 10.27
C LYS A 522 27.77 1.65 9.55
N ILE A 523 27.42 2.84 9.06
CA ILE A 523 28.38 3.75 8.44
C ILE A 523 29.52 4.09 9.41
N ASN A 524 29.18 4.45 10.65
CA ASN A 524 30.18 4.79 11.66
C ASN A 524 31.06 3.58 12.03
N ILE A 525 30.51 2.36 12.04
CA ILE A 525 31.29 1.13 12.21
C ILE A 525 32.28 0.93 11.06
N LYS A 526 31.85 1.09 9.80
CA LYS A 526 32.72 0.94 8.63
C LYS A 526 33.81 2.01 8.54
N GLN A 527 33.54 3.21 9.07
CA GLN A 527 34.51 4.31 9.18
C GLN A 527 35.37 4.23 10.45
N GLU A 528 35.24 3.16 11.24
CA GLU A 528 35.94 2.97 12.53
C GLU A 528 35.66 4.07 13.58
N ASN A 529 34.59 4.84 13.39
CA ASN A 529 34.09 5.83 14.35
C ASN A 529 33.21 5.16 15.41
N PHE A 530 33.83 4.31 16.23
CA PHE A 530 33.13 3.46 17.17
C PHE A 530 32.37 4.22 18.27
N ASP A 531 32.83 5.41 18.65
CA ASP A 531 32.17 6.23 19.66
C ASP A 531 30.79 6.71 19.19
N ASN A 532 30.69 7.18 17.94
CA ASN A 532 29.41 7.58 17.36
C ASN A 532 28.52 6.37 17.07
N ALA A 533 29.09 5.26 16.58
CA ALA A 533 28.34 4.01 16.42
C ALA A 533 27.70 3.54 17.74
N LYS A 534 28.44 3.65 18.85
CA LYS A 534 27.95 3.30 20.20
C LYS A 534 26.79 4.20 20.64
N LYS A 535 26.82 5.50 20.34
CA LYS A 535 25.70 6.41 20.64
C LYS A 535 24.43 5.99 19.90
N TYR A 536 24.52 5.69 18.60
CA TYR A 536 23.37 5.23 17.83
C TYR A 536 22.85 3.88 18.33
N TYR A 537 23.74 2.94 18.66
CA TYR A 537 23.34 1.68 19.32
C TYR A 537 22.56 1.93 20.62
N GLN A 538 23.04 2.82 21.49
CA GLN A 538 22.37 3.15 22.76
C GLN A 538 20.96 3.68 22.50
N SER A 539 20.80 4.60 21.55
CA SER A 539 19.48 5.14 21.18
C SER A 539 18.54 4.07 20.61
N ILE A 540 19.04 3.17 19.75
CA ILE A 540 18.26 2.02 19.24
C ILE A 540 17.83 1.11 20.40
N HIS A 541 18.75 0.84 21.34
CA HIS A 541 18.51 -0.02 22.49
C HIS A 541 17.50 0.59 23.47
N GLU A 542 17.51 1.91 23.66
CA GLU A 542 16.53 2.62 24.49
C GLU A 542 15.11 2.54 23.91
N ILE A 543 14.97 2.64 22.58
CA ILE A 543 13.67 2.60 21.90
C ILE A 543 13.14 1.15 21.83
N SER A 544 14.02 0.18 21.57
CA SER A 544 13.65 -1.22 21.36
C SER A 544 14.60 -2.17 22.09
N PRO A 545 14.52 -2.18 23.43
CA PRO A 545 15.29 -3.13 24.24
C PRO A 545 14.88 -4.55 23.84
N ASP A 546 15.86 -5.44 23.80
CA ASP A 546 15.70 -6.86 23.46
C ASP A 546 15.27 -7.16 22.01
N SER A 547 15.40 -6.19 21.09
CA SER A 547 15.20 -6.43 19.66
C SER A 547 16.42 -7.09 19.01
N PRO A 548 16.25 -8.07 18.10
CA PRO A 548 17.36 -8.66 17.33
C PRO A 548 18.18 -7.61 16.56
N GLN A 549 17.53 -6.54 16.11
CA GLN A 549 18.15 -5.38 15.46
C GLN A 549 19.18 -4.70 16.38
N SER A 550 18.77 -4.37 17.61
CA SER A 550 19.63 -3.72 18.60
C SER A 550 20.83 -4.60 18.94
N LEU A 551 20.58 -5.89 19.20
CA LEU A 551 21.64 -6.86 19.48
C LEU A 551 22.61 -6.96 18.31
N TYR A 552 22.12 -7.08 17.08
CA TYR A 552 22.98 -7.20 15.90
C TYR A 552 23.94 -6.01 15.75
N ILE A 553 23.49 -4.78 15.97
CA ILE A 553 24.35 -3.60 15.90
C ILE A 553 25.43 -3.61 16.99
N LEU A 554 25.10 -4.03 18.22
CA LEU A 554 26.11 -4.22 19.27
C LEU A 554 27.16 -5.24 18.84
N LEU A 555 26.74 -6.37 18.27
CA LEU A 555 27.66 -7.43 17.88
C LEU A 555 28.53 -7.03 16.69
N GLU A 556 27.99 -6.33 15.69
CA GLU A 556 28.83 -5.76 14.61
C GLU A 556 29.86 -4.77 15.19
N LEU A 557 29.45 -3.89 16.10
CA LEU A 557 30.35 -2.95 16.76
C LEU A 557 31.50 -3.69 17.49
N LEU A 558 31.17 -4.70 18.31
CA LEU A 558 32.17 -5.51 19.02
C LEU A 558 33.07 -6.30 18.07
N PHE A 559 32.53 -6.78 16.94
CA PHE A 559 33.28 -7.52 15.94
C PHE A 559 34.37 -6.67 15.31
N PHE A 560 34.03 -5.46 14.85
CA PHE A 560 34.98 -4.56 14.20
C PHE A 560 35.94 -3.88 15.21
N GLN A 561 35.56 -3.79 16.49
CA GLN A 561 36.49 -3.46 17.58
C GLN A 561 37.43 -4.62 17.97
N GLN A 562 37.27 -5.80 17.34
CA GLN A 562 38.02 -7.02 17.66
C GLN A 562 37.80 -7.53 19.10
N HIS A 563 36.69 -7.14 19.74
CA HIS A 563 36.29 -7.59 21.07
C HIS A 563 35.55 -8.93 21.02
N TYR A 564 36.12 -9.94 20.36
CA TYR A 564 35.48 -11.23 20.10
C TYR A 564 34.99 -11.97 21.36
N PRO A 565 35.73 -12.02 22.49
CA PRO A 565 35.23 -12.67 23.70
C PRO A 565 33.99 -11.99 24.28
N GLN A 566 33.91 -10.66 24.20
CA GLN A 566 32.72 -9.91 24.66
C GLN A 566 31.53 -10.16 23.74
N LEU A 567 31.76 -10.20 22.43
CA LEU A 567 30.73 -10.53 21.43
C LEU A 567 30.11 -11.90 21.72
N ILE A 568 30.93 -12.94 21.90
CA ILE A 568 30.47 -14.30 22.19
C ILE A 568 29.63 -14.32 23.47
N LYS A 569 30.13 -13.67 24.53
CA LYS A 569 29.42 -13.56 25.81
C LYS A 569 28.07 -12.87 25.67
N GLN A 570 27.96 -11.81 24.88
CA GLN A 570 26.68 -11.11 24.69
C GLN A 570 25.64 -12.00 23.99
N VAL A 571 26.05 -12.78 22.98
CA VAL A 571 25.15 -13.73 22.31
C VAL A 571 24.68 -14.83 23.27
N GLU A 572 25.54 -15.29 24.17
CA GLU A 572 25.18 -16.30 25.18
C GLU A 572 24.22 -15.76 26.24
N LEU A 573 24.40 -14.50 26.67
CA LEU A 573 23.53 -13.83 27.63
C LEU A 573 22.16 -13.48 27.07
N SER A 574 22.05 -13.19 25.78
CA SER A 574 20.79 -12.75 25.16
C SER A 574 19.75 -13.85 24.99
N GLN A 575 19.99 -15.09 25.48
CA GLN A 575 19.11 -16.27 25.33
C GLN A 575 18.59 -16.44 23.89
N TYR A 576 19.44 -16.16 22.91
CA TYR A 576 19.05 -16.09 21.50
C TYR A 576 18.76 -17.48 20.94
N ASP A 577 17.55 -17.73 20.46
CA ASP A 577 17.20 -18.99 19.78
C ASP A 577 17.53 -18.89 18.27
N HIS A 578 18.23 -19.90 17.76
CA HIS A 578 18.78 -19.95 16.40
C HIS A 578 17.72 -20.08 15.29
N LYS A 579 16.44 -20.08 15.62
CA LYS A 579 15.38 -20.45 14.68
C LYS A 579 14.77 -19.22 13.98
N LYS A 580 15.39 -18.88 12.84
CA LYS A 580 14.77 -18.38 11.58
C LYS A 580 14.42 -16.89 11.37
N GLY A 581 14.97 -15.93 12.12
CA GLY A 581 14.85 -14.50 11.78
C GLY A 581 15.92 -13.98 10.80
N ILE A 582 15.66 -12.83 10.14
CA ILE A 582 16.67 -12.14 9.28
C ILE A 582 17.94 -11.91 10.08
N TYR A 583 17.88 -11.27 11.25
CA TYR A 583 19.08 -11.04 12.07
C TYR A 583 19.65 -12.32 12.71
N ASN A 584 18.97 -13.47 12.67
CA ASN A 584 19.44 -14.71 13.30
C ASN A 584 20.58 -15.35 12.55
N THR A 585 20.52 -15.35 11.22
CA THR A 585 21.63 -15.83 10.40
C THR A 585 22.84 -14.93 10.58
N GLU A 586 22.65 -13.61 10.57
CA GLU A 586 23.69 -12.61 10.71
C GLU A 586 24.34 -12.65 12.10
N ILE A 587 23.56 -12.74 13.18
CA ILE A 587 24.06 -12.88 14.55
C ILE A 587 24.82 -14.20 14.73
N GLY A 588 24.28 -15.31 14.22
CA GLY A 588 24.93 -16.61 14.25
C GLY A 588 26.25 -16.63 13.47
N GLU A 589 26.28 -15.96 12.33
CA GLU A 589 27.48 -15.77 11.52
C GLU A 589 28.54 -14.96 12.27
N LEU A 590 28.18 -13.81 12.86
CA LEU A 590 29.09 -13.02 13.69
C LEU A 590 29.64 -13.81 14.87
N LYS A 591 28.81 -14.60 15.57
CA LYS A 591 29.25 -15.48 16.66
C LYS A 591 30.29 -16.49 16.17
N THR A 592 30.00 -17.16 15.05
CA THR A 592 30.89 -18.17 14.46
C THR A 592 32.23 -17.54 14.06
N LEU A 593 32.19 -16.37 13.40
CA LEU A 593 33.41 -15.65 13.03
C LEU A 593 34.21 -15.23 14.26
N ALA A 594 33.56 -14.69 15.28
CA ALA A 594 34.21 -14.31 16.52
C ALA A 594 34.89 -15.52 17.20
N GLN A 595 34.24 -16.68 17.25
CA GLN A 595 34.83 -17.91 17.80
C GLN A 595 36.10 -18.33 17.08
N LEU A 596 36.11 -18.23 15.74
CA LEU A 596 37.30 -18.52 14.94
C LEU A 596 38.43 -17.51 15.23
N LEU A 597 38.08 -16.23 15.35
CA LEU A 597 39.01 -15.12 15.49
C LEU A 597 39.53 -14.88 16.91
N VAL A 598 38.97 -15.51 17.95
CA VAL A 598 39.54 -15.47 19.32
C VAL A 598 40.95 -16.06 19.33
N ASN A 599 41.15 -17.22 18.69
CA ASN A 599 42.44 -17.92 18.59
C ASN A 599 42.71 -18.32 17.13
N PRO A 600 43.12 -17.39 16.26
CA PRO A 600 43.21 -17.65 14.83
C PRO A 600 44.26 -18.71 14.47
N VAL A 601 45.33 -18.82 15.26
CA VAL A 601 46.38 -19.85 15.07
C VAL A 601 45.82 -21.26 15.26
N GLU A 602 45.05 -21.49 16.33
CA GLU A 602 44.42 -22.79 16.62
C GLU A 602 43.33 -23.12 15.59
N ASN A 603 42.64 -22.10 15.08
CA ASN A 603 41.52 -22.24 14.14
C ASN A 603 41.92 -22.11 12.66
N THR A 604 43.22 -22.16 12.32
CA THR A 604 43.74 -21.88 10.96
C THR A 604 43.00 -22.65 9.87
N TYR A 605 42.73 -23.94 10.07
CA TYR A 605 42.03 -24.79 9.10
C TYR A 605 40.57 -24.36 8.87
N GLU A 606 39.82 -24.12 9.94
CA GLU A 606 38.41 -23.69 9.86
C GLU A 606 38.30 -22.27 9.28
N ILE A 607 39.24 -21.37 9.61
CA ILE A 607 39.34 -20.05 8.99
C ILE A 607 39.56 -20.18 7.48
N ALA A 608 40.49 -21.05 7.05
CA ALA A 608 40.74 -21.27 5.62
C ALA A 608 39.48 -21.78 4.89
N LYS A 609 38.70 -22.68 5.51
CA LYS A 609 37.41 -23.14 4.97
C LYS A 609 36.39 -22.01 4.85
N LYS A 610 36.27 -21.15 5.87
CA LYS A 610 35.36 -20.00 5.86
C LYS A 610 35.79 -18.94 4.83
N ILE A 611 37.10 -18.72 4.66
CA ILE A 611 37.66 -17.89 3.57
C ILE A 611 37.20 -18.44 2.22
N SER A 612 37.45 -19.71 1.93
CA SER A 612 37.04 -20.34 0.66
C SER A 612 35.55 -20.21 0.40
N HIS A 613 34.72 -20.36 1.44
CA HIS A 613 33.28 -20.16 1.35
C HIS A 613 32.93 -18.72 0.95
N TYR A 614 33.49 -17.70 1.62
CA TYR A 614 33.22 -16.31 1.24
C TYR A 614 33.74 -15.99 -0.16
N GLN A 615 34.93 -16.46 -0.53
CA GLN A 615 35.47 -16.25 -1.87
C GLN A 615 34.55 -16.83 -2.94
N ALA A 616 33.99 -18.03 -2.73
CA ALA A 616 33.02 -18.62 -3.64
C ALA A 616 31.72 -17.80 -3.71
N VAL A 617 31.21 -17.33 -2.57
CA VAL A 617 30.02 -16.46 -2.51
C VAL A 617 30.26 -15.15 -3.26
N MET A 618 31.45 -14.55 -3.17
CA MET A 618 31.78 -13.29 -3.85
C MET A 618 31.96 -13.37 -5.36
N LEU A 619 32.12 -14.59 -5.89
CA LEU A 619 32.13 -14.84 -7.32
C LEU A 619 30.70 -14.96 -7.89
N ASP A 620 29.69 -15.01 -7.02
CA ASP A 620 28.29 -14.86 -7.41
C ASP A 620 27.91 -13.37 -7.42
N ASP A 621 27.18 -12.94 -8.46
CA ASP A 621 26.81 -11.54 -8.69
C ASP A 621 25.88 -10.97 -7.59
N GLU A 622 25.35 -11.82 -6.71
CA GLU A 622 24.43 -11.47 -5.63
C GLU A 622 25.10 -11.25 -4.25
N ALA A 623 26.43 -11.25 -4.18
CA ALA A 623 27.13 -11.08 -2.91
C ALA A 623 27.00 -9.66 -2.32
N SER A 624 26.64 -9.58 -1.03
CA SER A 624 26.61 -8.33 -0.27
C SER A 624 28.03 -7.79 -0.03
N VAL A 625 28.20 -6.46 -0.20
CA VAL A 625 29.45 -5.74 0.07
C VAL A 625 29.94 -5.95 1.51
N ASP A 626 29.02 -6.12 2.47
CA ASP A 626 29.37 -6.34 3.88
C ASP A 626 30.20 -7.60 4.10
N LYS A 627 29.97 -8.65 3.31
CA LYS A 627 30.71 -9.91 3.44
C LYS A 627 32.19 -9.77 3.05
N PHE A 628 32.59 -8.73 2.31
CA PHE A 628 34.01 -8.46 2.03
C PHE A 628 34.75 -8.11 3.32
N ASN A 629 34.13 -7.34 4.20
CA ASN A 629 34.78 -6.91 5.43
C ASN A 629 35.00 -8.10 6.39
N TYR A 630 34.10 -9.10 6.39
CA TYR A 630 34.32 -10.36 7.12
C TYR A 630 35.44 -11.20 6.51
N LEU A 631 35.51 -11.28 5.17
CA LEU A 631 36.61 -11.93 4.47
C LEU A 631 37.95 -11.25 4.79
N PHE A 632 37.98 -9.91 4.86
CA PHE A 632 39.18 -9.15 5.21
C PHE A 632 39.67 -9.50 6.62
N ALA A 633 38.78 -9.49 7.61
CA ALA A 633 39.13 -9.87 8.99
C ALA A 633 39.72 -11.28 9.08
N LEU A 634 39.15 -12.25 8.34
CA LEU A 634 39.67 -13.62 8.30
C LEU A 634 41.05 -13.70 7.63
N LEU A 635 41.24 -13.03 6.49
CA LEU A 635 42.52 -13.01 5.75
C LEU A 635 43.63 -12.34 6.57
N GLU A 636 43.31 -11.24 7.25
CA GLU A 636 44.23 -10.53 8.15
C GLU A 636 44.65 -11.43 9.32
N ALA A 637 43.70 -12.12 9.95
CA ALA A 637 43.96 -13.00 11.09
C ALA A 637 44.91 -14.17 10.79
N VAL A 638 44.97 -14.64 9.53
CA VAL A 638 45.92 -15.68 9.09
C VAL A 638 47.11 -15.13 8.31
N GLY A 639 47.30 -13.81 8.28
CA GLY A 639 48.46 -13.15 7.65
C GLY A 639 48.51 -13.24 6.12
N LYS A 640 47.38 -13.46 5.44
CA LYS A 640 47.28 -13.55 3.98
C LYS A 640 47.22 -12.17 3.30
N THR A 641 48.25 -11.36 3.49
CA THR A 641 48.31 -9.94 3.07
C THR A 641 48.14 -9.74 1.56
N VAL A 642 48.74 -10.60 0.72
CA VAL A 642 48.62 -10.49 -0.74
C VAL A 642 47.19 -10.77 -1.22
N GLU A 643 46.54 -11.81 -0.67
CA GLU A 643 45.14 -12.12 -0.98
C GLU A 643 44.22 -10.98 -0.50
N LEU A 644 44.48 -10.43 0.70
CA LEU A 644 43.73 -9.31 1.25
C LEU A 644 43.71 -8.10 0.30
N GLU A 645 44.86 -7.67 -0.19
CA GLU A 645 44.95 -6.54 -1.12
C GLU A 645 44.25 -6.81 -2.46
N ASN A 646 44.32 -8.05 -2.97
CA ASN A 646 43.58 -8.44 -4.17
C ASN A 646 42.06 -8.33 -3.96
N TRP A 647 41.55 -8.80 -2.82
CA TRP A 647 40.12 -8.72 -2.50
C TRP A 647 39.66 -7.29 -2.21
N LYS A 648 40.50 -6.43 -1.61
CA LYS A 648 40.24 -4.99 -1.48
C LYS A 648 40.12 -4.31 -2.85
N SER A 649 41.05 -4.60 -3.76
CA SER A 649 41.00 -4.10 -5.14
C SER A 649 39.73 -4.56 -5.87
N MET A 650 39.35 -5.83 -5.69
CA MET A 650 38.12 -6.37 -6.24
C MET A 650 36.87 -5.66 -5.69
N LYS A 651 36.80 -5.43 -4.38
CA LYS A 651 35.74 -4.65 -3.73
C LYS A 651 35.65 -3.24 -4.31
N SER A 652 36.78 -2.54 -4.44
CA SER A 652 36.84 -1.20 -5.03
C SER A 652 36.26 -1.20 -6.45
N LYS A 653 36.68 -2.15 -7.29
CA LYS A 653 36.14 -2.28 -8.64
C LYS A 653 34.62 -2.53 -8.63
N TYR A 654 34.14 -3.37 -7.74
CA TYR A 654 32.71 -3.63 -7.58
C TYR A 654 31.93 -2.37 -7.18
N ILE A 655 32.47 -1.56 -6.29
CA ILE A 655 31.89 -0.28 -5.89
C ILE A 655 31.90 0.69 -7.08
N ASP A 656 33.03 0.84 -7.75
CA ASP A 656 33.19 1.72 -8.91
C ASP A 656 32.22 1.37 -10.04
N ASP A 657 32.06 0.09 -10.35
CA ASP A 657 31.11 -0.38 -11.36
C ASP A 657 29.65 -0.11 -10.93
N GLY A 658 29.36 -0.22 -9.62
CA GLY A 658 28.07 0.17 -9.05
C GLY A 658 27.79 1.66 -9.21
N GLN A 659 28.77 2.50 -8.86
CA GLN A 659 28.68 3.96 -8.97
C GLN A 659 28.57 4.42 -10.42
N LYS A 660 29.38 3.86 -11.33
CA LYS A 660 29.29 4.11 -12.79
C LYS A 660 27.98 3.63 -13.41
N ASN A 661 27.32 2.65 -12.82
CA ASN A 661 25.99 2.24 -13.26
C ASN A 661 24.90 3.23 -12.82
N ILE A 662 25.20 4.13 -11.89
CA ILE A 662 24.23 5.10 -11.38
C ILE A 662 24.42 6.47 -12.04
N LEU A 663 25.68 6.87 -12.24
CA LEU A 663 26.09 8.01 -13.06
C LEU A 663 25.77 7.74 -14.55
#